data_AF-A0AAD6EGV0-F1
#
_entry.id   AF-A0AAD6EGV0-F1
#
_cell.length_a   1.000
_cell.length_b   1.000
_cell.length_c   1.000
_cell.angle_alpha   90.00
_cell.angle_beta   90.00
_cell.angle_gamma   90.00
#
_symmetry.space_group_name_H-M   'P 1'
#
loop_
_entity.id
_entity.type
_entity.pdbx_description
1 polymer ?
#
loop_
_entity_poly.entity_id
_entity_poly.type
_entity_poly.pdbx_seq_one_letter_code
_entity_poly.pdbx_strand_id
1 'polypeptide(L)'
;MVAPAVPEIHEEEDIYVAVDARTESLQSLRELGPPDLVYLVKQPKANSTRQTGVYHHVTGIDASSSASLAAYVNTLTFSPLDKTHKVVSGIYCCYNAFSHLDMRVEVKIPGSLESYCIDERGDKRVATEALWLETFLCAVLRAYLYADDGSGDSVKRIVGVRRFNPVTNTEMEHKFLDAAEKLFFLGRQLSSDPETQVPNTVSNHLTSGILKYIHTTGRYTSGINLFEKLRTKDVEVSSLLARVQIMADEEVQAVRLMYDALQDVPMDYALLDCQASFCQSKGESEMALECAKRAVTAAPSEFSTWARLAEVYVSMERWDLALLTLNSCPMFTYQDKDTPRMPQPSRIMLPILAESILDEIDEGQPKQGDPHDYVHPSLRKIHAASYQGTFLKAYNLLTKIAAAIGWDQLLKARSQVFVMEEEYRVERQHVPKPATSSKAETNGNSPGNEEESGSVAGADATELSSEETTNGHTGDSHPESPLERPEQTVASEIVKSGKEDPDPSHAAYTQFRNKRLCERWLDNLFMVLYEDLRIYTIWRTEMAQFRQQAMEYKKSATEWEILGELAQRLHHFDESIEAYQSCLATRFSPKAMRGVLKLYEQRNDTRGMLGALIRLIAWQYRWYSEFSPELLFLVRKLIEDEGAVKVRSIVQATNLPQAVLDLTHQYCQLCATFRSSGSDT
;
A
#
# COMPACT_ATOMS: atom_id res chain seq x y z
N MET A 1 -15.03 25.43 -19.80
CA MET A 1 -13.67 24.93 -20.13
C MET A 1 -13.75 24.24 -21.48
N VAL A 2 -12.62 24.04 -22.18
CA VAL A 2 -12.57 23.09 -23.30
C VAL A 2 -12.74 21.69 -22.73
N ALA A 3 -13.34 20.76 -23.47
CA ALA A 3 -13.39 19.36 -23.04
C ALA A 3 -11.96 18.79 -23.09
N PRO A 4 -11.36 18.36 -21.96
CA PRO A 4 -9.99 17.87 -21.93
C PRO A 4 -9.83 16.65 -22.84
N ALA A 5 -8.70 16.60 -23.55
CA ALA A 5 -8.37 15.53 -24.47
C ALA A 5 -8.33 14.17 -23.75
N VAL A 6 -9.06 13.20 -24.30
CA VAL A 6 -9.26 11.88 -23.69
C VAL A 6 -8.20 10.90 -24.25
N PRO A 7 -7.54 10.08 -23.41
CA PRO A 7 -6.71 8.99 -23.91
C PRO A 7 -7.59 7.95 -24.61
N GLU A 8 -7.13 7.39 -25.74
CA GLU A 8 -7.87 6.37 -26.48
C GLU A 8 -6.98 5.15 -26.72
N ILE A 9 -7.42 3.99 -26.24
CA ILE A 9 -6.80 2.69 -26.47
C ILE A 9 -7.67 1.95 -27.49
N HIS A 10 -7.10 1.56 -28.64
CA HIS A 10 -7.85 1.10 -29.80
C HIS A 10 -7.94 -0.43 -29.91
N GLU A 11 -9.08 -0.87 -30.43
CA GLU A 11 -9.35 -2.21 -30.94
C GLU A 11 -9.87 -2.07 -32.39
N GLU A 12 -9.13 -2.61 -33.38
CA GLU A 12 -9.43 -2.41 -34.82
C GLU A 12 -9.89 -3.67 -35.57
N GLU A 13 -9.75 -4.85 -34.97
CA GLU A 13 -10.07 -6.15 -35.57
C GLU A 13 -11.31 -6.76 -34.90
N ASP A 14 -11.18 -7.19 -33.64
CA ASP A 14 -12.30 -7.60 -32.78
C ASP A 14 -12.74 -6.45 -31.86
N ILE A 15 -14.05 -6.29 -31.65
CA ILE A 15 -14.65 -5.24 -30.81
C ILE A 15 -15.22 -5.88 -29.54
N TYR A 16 -15.10 -5.16 -28.41
CA TYR A 16 -15.47 -5.52 -27.04
C TYR A 16 -14.49 -6.43 -26.28
N VAL A 17 -13.30 -6.72 -26.81
CA VAL A 17 -12.33 -7.63 -26.17
C VAL A 17 -11.92 -7.16 -24.76
N ALA A 18 -11.72 -5.85 -24.55
CA ALA A 18 -11.48 -5.29 -23.22
C ALA A 18 -12.67 -5.40 -22.24
N VAL A 19 -13.91 -5.50 -22.75
CA VAL A 19 -15.12 -5.71 -21.94
C VAL A 19 -15.26 -7.18 -21.55
N ASP A 20 -14.89 -8.09 -22.44
CA ASP A 20 -14.89 -9.54 -22.18
C ASP A 20 -13.74 -9.93 -21.25
N ALA A 21 -12.51 -9.45 -21.50
CA ALA A 21 -11.37 -9.62 -20.60
C ALA A 21 -11.62 -9.04 -19.18
N ARG A 22 -12.34 -7.91 -19.07
CA ARG A 22 -12.82 -7.41 -17.77
C ARG A 22 -13.77 -8.42 -17.10
N THR A 23 -14.65 -9.07 -17.86
CA THR A 23 -15.61 -10.07 -17.36
C THR A 23 -14.88 -11.33 -16.86
N GLU A 24 -13.89 -11.83 -17.61
CA GLU A 24 -13.02 -12.93 -17.18
C GLU A 24 -12.24 -12.59 -15.91
N SER A 25 -11.81 -11.33 -15.76
CA SER A 25 -11.02 -10.90 -14.60
C SER A 25 -11.78 -10.93 -13.27
N LEU A 26 -13.12 -10.89 -13.27
CA LEU A 26 -13.96 -10.70 -12.07
C LEU A 26 -13.68 -11.75 -10.99
N GLN A 27 -13.56 -13.03 -11.37
CA GLN A 27 -13.26 -14.15 -10.46
C GLN A 27 -11.92 -14.01 -9.72
N SER A 28 -11.03 -13.13 -10.18
CA SER A 28 -9.71 -12.89 -9.59
C SER A 28 -9.60 -11.61 -8.75
N LEU A 29 -10.65 -10.77 -8.73
CA LEU A 29 -10.65 -9.50 -7.99
C LEU A 29 -10.85 -9.75 -6.48
N ARG A 30 -10.08 -9.06 -5.63
CA ARG A 30 -10.08 -9.31 -4.17
C ARG A 30 -10.07 -8.05 -3.32
N GLU A 31 -9.81 -6.90 -3.93
CA GLU A 31 -9.77 -5.60 -3.26
C GLU A 31 -11.00 -4.77 -3.70
N LEU A 32 -10.88 -3.44 -3.72
CA LEU A 32 -11.93 -2.55 -4.22
C LEU A 32 -12.19 -2.67 -5.73
N GLY A 33 -11.52 -3.57 -6.46
CA GLY A 33 -11.59 -3.72 -7.91
C GLY A 33 -10.72 -2.74 -8.69
N PRO A 34 -10.53 -2.98 -10.00
CA PRO A 34 -9.72 -2.12 -10.87
C PRO A 34 -10.44 -0.79 -11.17
N PRO A 35 -9.74 0.20 -11.77
CA PRO A 35 -10.38 1.36 -12.36
C PRO A 35 -11.58 1.00 -13.24
N ASP A 36 -12.55 1.90 -13.29
CA ASP A 36 -13.73 1.74 -14.11
C ASP A 36 -13.32 1.72 -15.59
N LEU A 37 -14.04 0.94 -16.39
CA LEU A 37 -13.80 0.83 -17.83
C LEU A 37 -14.86 1.64 -18.56
N VAL A 38 -14.44 2.48 -19.51
CA VAL A 38 -15.35 3.15 -20.42
C VAL A 38 -14.97 2.78 -21.84
N TYR A 39 -15.87 2.03 -22.47
CA TYR A 39 -15.75 1.53 -23.83
C TYR A 39 -16.65 2.34 -24.77
N LEU A 40 -16.18 2.67 -25.97
CA LEU A 40 -16.93 3.41 -26.99
C LEU A 40 -16.78 2.71 -28.35
N VAL A 41 -17.90 2.56 -29.06
CA VAL A 41 -17.90 2.14 -30.46
C VAL A 41 -17.96 3.38 -31.36
N LYS A 42 -16.87 3.61 -32.10
CA LYS A 42 -16.75 4.68 -33.10
C LYS A 42 -17.10 4.16 -34.50
N GLN A 43 -17.65 5.03 -35.33
CA GLN A 43 -17.98 4.77 -36.73
C GLN A 43 -17.54 5.97 -37.60
N PRO A 44 -16.80 5.78 -38.71
CA PRO A 44 -16.43 6.85 -39.62
C PRO A 44 -17.67 7.52 -40.23
N LYS A 45 -17.71 8.86 -40.23
CA LYS A 45 -18.83 9.62 -40.84
C LYS A 45 -18.93 9.41 -42.36
N ALA A 46 -17.83 9.03 -43.00
CA ALA A 46 -17.75 8.76 -44.44
C ALA A 46 -18.08 7.30 -44.84
N ASN A 47 -18.04 6.35 -43.89
CA ASN A 47 -18.36 4.95 -44.14
C ASN A 47 -18.95 4.29 -42.89
N SER A 48 -20.23 3.92 -42.95
CA SER A 48 -20.93 3.27 -41.83
C SER A 48 -20.69 1.77 -41.70
N THR A 49 -19.97 1.11 -42.61
CA THR A 49 -19.75 -0.36 -42.52
C THR A 49 -18.61 -0.75 -41.59
N ARG A 50 -17.59 0.11 -41.41
CA ARG A 50 -16.51 -0.13 -40.44
C ARG A 50 -16.88 0.49 -39.08
N GLN A 51 -16.65 -0.26 -38.02
CA GLN A 51 -16.66 0.24 -36.64
C GLN A 51 -15.24 0.06 -36.07
N THR A 52 -14.93 0.82 -35.03
CA THR A 52 -13.70 0.66 -34.24
C THR A 52 -14.03 0.75 -32.76
N GLY A 53 -13.43 -0.12 -31.98
CA GLY A 53 -13.44 -0.02 -30.52
C GLY A 53 -12.42 1.00 -30.06
N VAL A 54 -12.81 1.86 -29.11
CA VAL A 54 -11.85 2.57 -28.26
C VAL A 54 -12.27 2.50 -26.81
N TYR A 55 -11.31 2.38 -25.90
CA TYR A 55 -11.57 2.42 -24.47
C TYR A 55 -10.53 3.24 -23.71
N HIS A 56 -10.90 3.62 -22.50
CA HIS A 56 -10.02 4.22 -21.51
C HIS A 56 -10.51 3.87 -20.10
N HIS A 57 -9.66 4.11 -19.10
CA HIS A 57 -9.97 3.85 -17.71
C HIS A 57 -10.38 5.13 -16.98
N VAL A 58 -11.20 5.00 -15.94
CA VAL A 58 -11.70 6.12 -15.15
C VAL A 58 -11.71 5.79 -13.65
N THR A 59 -11.52 6.81 -12.81
CA THR A 59 -11.88 6.78 -11.37
C THR A 59 -12.49 8.12 -10.98
N GLY A 60 -13.39 8.12 -9.99
CA GLY A 60 -13.93 9.34 -9.38
C GLY A 60 -15.13 9.99 -10.08
N ILE A 61 -15.81 9.27 -10.99
CA ILE A 61 -17.12 9.70 -11.51
C ILE A 61 -18.22 9.31 -10.52
N ASP A 62 -19.29 10.12 -10.48
CA ASP A 62 -20.51 9.80 -9.71
C ASP A 62 -21.18 8.51 -10.23
N ALA A 63 -21.00 7.41 -9.50
CA ALA A 63 -21.64 6.13 -9.76
C ALA A 63 -22.94 5.93 -8.96
N SER A 64 -23.55 6.98 -8.40
CA SER A 64 -24.83 6.87 -7.64
C SER A 64 -26.06 6.57 -8.51
N SER A 65 -25.95 6.67 -9.83
CA SER A 65 -27.03 6.26 -10.75
C SER A 65 -26.51 5.92 -12.15
N SER A 66 -27.29 5.12 -12.88
CA SER A 66 -27.05 4.89 -14.31
C SER A 66 -27.16 6.17 -15.15
N ALA A 67 -27.95 7.15 -14.71
CA ALA A 67 -28.05 8.46 -15.36
C ALA A 67 -26.76 9.28 -15.21
N SER A 68 -26.10 9.25 -14.05
CA SER A 68 -24.81 9.91 -13.81
C SER A 68 -23.70 9.33 -14.70
N LEU A 69 -23.63 7.99 -14.78
CA LEU A 69 -22.67 7.30 -15.66
C LEU A 69 -22.95 7.55 -17.15
N ALA A 70 -24.23 7.51 -17.56
CA ALA A 70 -24.62 7.85 -18.93
C ALA A 70 -24.34 9.31 -19.28
N ALA A 71 -24.47 10.25 -18.33
CA ALA A 71 -24.08 11.64 -18.52
C ALA A 71 -22.57 11.77 -18.82
N TYR A 72 -21.71 11.02 -18.12
CA TYR A 72 -20.29 10.96 -18.45
C TYR A 72 -20.05 10.42 -19.87
N VAL A 73 -20.66 9.30 -20.25
CA VAL A 73 -20.56 8.75 -21.62
C VAL A 73 -21.00 9.78 -22.67
N ASN A 74 -22.06 10.54 -22.40
CA ASN A 74 -22.54 11.61 -23.27
C ASN A 74 -21.57 12.80 -23.40
N THR A 75 -20.64 13.03 -22.46
CA THR A 75 -19.57 14.05 -22.67
C THR A 75 -18.57 13.63 -23.74
N LEU A 76 -18.41 12.33 -23.97
CA LEU A 76 -17.40 11.76 -24.86
C LEU A 76 -17.85 11.71 -26.33
N THR A 77 -19.14 11.95 -26.60
CA THR A 77 -19.71 11.86 -27.96
C THR A 77 -19.29 13.01 -28.87
N PHE A 78 -18.78 14.10 -28.30
CA PHE A 78 -18.39 15.33 -28.99
C PHE A 78 -16.91 15.66 -28.78
N SER A 79 -16.01 14.77 -29.22
CA SER A 79 -14.58 15.08 -29.26
C SER A 79 -14.30 16.26 -30.22
N PRO A 80 -13.62 17.33 -29.76
CA PRO A 80 -13.22 18.44 -30.64
C PRO A 80 -12.06 18.05 -31.59
N LEU A 81 -11.33 16.98 -31.25
CA LEU A 81 -10.20 16.44 -32.00
C LEU A 81 -10.68 15.47 -33.10
N ASP A 82 -11.56 14.52 -32.76
CA ASP A 82 -12.05 13.51 -33.70
C ASP A 82 -13.25 14.00 -34.51
N LYS A 83 -12.95 14.76 -35.57
CA LYS A 83 -13.97 15.27 -36.50
C LYS A 83 -14.43 14.23 -37.52
N THR A 84 -13.70 13.13 -37.72
CA THR A 84 -13.96 12.13 -38.77
C THR A 84 -14.87 11.00 -38.34
N HIS A 85 -14.88 10.61 -37.06
CA HIS A 85 -15.79 9.59 -36.52
C HIS A 85 -16.99 10.21 -35.78
N LYS A 86 -17.95 9.37 -35.43
CA LYS A 86 -19.00 9.61 -34.43
C LYS A 86 -19.05 8.42 -33.48
N VAL A 87 -19.41 8.65 -32.23
CA VAL A 87 -19.72 7.58 -31.27
C VAL A 87 -21.13 7.06 -31.56
N VAL A 88 -21.31 5.73 -31.54
CA VAL A 88 -22.59 5.05 -31.86
C VAL A 88 -23.10 4.23 -30.67
N SER A 89 -22.20 3.66 -29.87
CA SER A 89 -22.51 3.04 -28.58
C SER A 89 -21.41 3.37 -27.57
N GLY A 90 -21.72 3.30 -26.28
CA GLY A 90 -20.76 3.35 -25.20
C GLY A 90 -21.20 2.49 -24.02
N ILE A 91 -20.25 1.86 -23.32
CA ILE A 91 -20.48 1.05 -22.12
C ILE A 91 -19.61 1.61 -21.01
N TYR A 92 -20.21 1.94 -19.86
CA TYR A 92 -19.50 2.22 -18.61
C TYR A 92 -19.58 1.00 -17.70
N CYS A 93 -18.45 0.48 -17.22
CA CYS A 93 -18.38 -0.64 -16.27
C CYS A 93 -17.75 -0.20 -14.95
N CYS A 94 -18.48 -0.32 -13.85
CA CYS A 94 -18.02 0.01 -12.50
C CYS A 94 -18.15 -1.19 -11.55
N TYR A 95 -17.05 -1.57 -10.89
CA TYR A 95 -17.06 -2.74 -10.00
C TYR A 95 -17.60 -2.42 -8.61
N ASN A 96 -18.46 -3.30 -8.10
CA ASN A 96 -18.99 -3.33 -6.74
C ASN A 96 -18.27 -4.44 -5.95
N ALA A 97 -17.49 -4.05 -4.95
CA ALA A 97 -16.74 -4.97 -4.10
C ALA A 97 -17.51 -5.50 -2.88
N PHE A 98 -18.70 -4.98 -2.55
CA PHE A 98 -19.58 -5.58 -1.54
C PHE A 98 -20.29 -6.83 -2.07
N SER A 99 -20.86 -6.72 -3.27
CA SER A 99 -21.64 -7.79 -3.92
C SER A 99 -20.86 -8.63 -4.94
N HIS A 100 -19.59 -8.29 -5.22
CA HIS A 100 -18.76 -8.87 -6.29
C HIS A 100 -19.42 -8.84 -7.68
N LEU A 101 -19.96 -7.68 -8.07
CA LEU A 101 -20.67 -7.47 -9.34
C LEU A 101 -20.04 -6.33 -10.15
N ASP A 102 -19.99 -6.45 -11.47
CA ASP A 102 -19.63 -5.38 -12.38
C ASP A 102 -20.89 -4.69 -12.91
N MET A 103 -21.21 -3.51 -12.40
CA MET A 103 -22.35 -2.69 -12.85
C MET A 103 -22.04 -2.11 -14.22
N ARG A 104 -22.94 -2.31 -15.19
CA ARG A 104 -22.76 -1.85 -16.58
C ARG A 104 -23.90 -0.95 -17.03
N VAL A 105 -23.53 0.11 -17.73
CA VAL A 105 -24.47 1.08 -18.33
C VAL A 105 -24.15 1.20 -19.81
N GLU A 106 -25.05 0.70 -20.66
CA GLU A 106 -24.94 0.76 -22.12
C GLU A 106 -25.78 1.93 -22.66
N VAL A 107 -25.15 2.78 -23.48
CA VAL A 107 -25.75 3.97 -24.09
C VAL A 107 -25.63 3.86 -25.61
N LYS A 108 -26.76 3.65 -26.30
CA LYS A 108 -26.83 3.60 -27.78
C LYS A 108 -27.29 4.96 -28.30
N ILE A 109 -26.59 5.46 -29.32
CA ILE A 109 -26.68 6.86 -29.76
C ILE A 109 -27.22 6.92 -31.20
N PRO A 110 -28.42 7.49 -31.42
CA PRO A 110 -29.38 7.98 -30.43
C PRO A 110 -30.29 6.87 -29.85
N GLY A 111 -30.72 7.05 -28.59
CA GLY A 111 -32.07 6.63 -28.19
C GLY A 111 -32.26 5.42 -27.27
N SER A 112 -31.23 4.77 -26.72
CA SER A 112 -31.46 3.81 -25.62
C SER A 112 -30.40 3.83 -24.54
N LEU A 113 -30.86 3.75 -23.29
CA LEU A 113 -30.06 3.54 -22.08
C LEU A 113 -30.48 2.20 -21.46
N GLU A 114 -29.55 1.29 -21.27
CA GLU A 114 -29.76 0.05 -20.49
C GLU A 114 -28.78 0.00 -19.32
N SER A 115 -29.23 -0.46 -18.16
CA SER A 115 -28.39 -0.61 -16.97
C SER A 115 -28.63 -1.94 -16.28
N TYR A 116 -27.55 -2.68 -16.06
CA TYR A 116 -27.55 -4.05 -15.57
C TYR A 116 -26.27 -4.29 -14.75
N CYS A 117 -26.12 -5.49 -14.20
CA CYS A 117 -24.85 -5.94 -13.64
C CYS A 117 -24.47 -7.31 -14.17
N ILE A 118 -23.18 -7.64 -14.10
CA ILE A 118 -22.64 -8.97 -14.42
C ILE A 118 -21.97 -9.53 -13.16
N ASP A 119 -22.17 -10.81 -12.88
CA ASP A 119 -21.50 -11.52 -11.79
C ASP A 119 -20.21 -12.23 -12.24
N GLU A 120 -19.53 -12.86 -11.29
CA GLU A 120 -18.31 -13.65 -11.54
C GLU A 120 -18.45 -14.79 -12.56
N ARG A 121 -19.67 -15.17 -12.96
CA ARG A 121 -19.94 -16.22 -13.96
C ARG A 121 -20.18 -15.66 -15.36
N GLY A 122 -20.34 -14.34 -15.48
CA GLY A 122 -20.80 -13.69 -16.70
C GLY A 122 -22.32 -13.54 -16.80
N ASP A 123 -23.09 -13.96 -15.78
CA ASP A 123 -24.55 -13.93 -15.83
C ASP A 123 -25.09 -12.49 -15.66
N LYS A 124 -25.99 -12.07 -16.57
CA LYS A 124 -26.60 -10.73 -16.57
C LYS A 124 -27.71 -10.63 -15.52
N ARG A 125 -27.55 -9.71 -14.56
CA ARG A 125 -28.45 -9.46 -13.42
C ARG A 125 -29.02 -8.02 -13.45
N VAL A 126 -30.04 -7.78 -12.62
CA VAL A 126 -30.73 -6.48 -12.52
C VAL A 126 -29.99 -5.53 -11.56
N ALA A 127 -29.66 -4.33 -12.04
CA ALA A 127 -29.01 -3.29 -11.23
C ALA A 127 -30.05 -2.57 -10.33
N THR A 128 -30.15 -2.98 -9.06
CA THR A 128 -31.07 -2.40 -8.06
C THR A 128 -30.48 -1.15 -7.39
N GLU A 129 -31.32 -0.35 -6.74
CA GLU A 129 -30.90 0.87 -6.01
C GLU A 129 -29.90 0.58 -4.88
N ALA A 130 -30.01 -0.59 -4.22
CA ALA A 130 -29.04 -1.02 -3.20
C ALA A 130 -27.65 -1.26 -3.81
N LEU A 131 -27.60 -1.94 -4.97
CA LEU A 131 -26.34 -2.15 -5.69
C LEU A 131 -25.73 -0.82 -6.17
N TRP A 132 -26.54 0.16 -6.58
CA TRP A 132 -26.05 1.51 -6.91
C TRP A 132 -25.45 2.24 -5.70
N LEU A 133 -26.02 2.09 -4.50
CA LEU A 133 -25.48 2.66 -3.27
C LEU A 133 -24.11 2.05 -2.91
N GLU A 134 -23.99 0.73 -3.00
CA GLU A 134 -22.74 -0.02 -2.82
C GLU A 134 -21.68 0.42 -3.85
N THR A 135 -22.04 0.45 -5.14
CA THR A 135 -21.14 0.83 -6.23
C THR A 135 -20.66 2.27 -6.12
N PHE A 136 -21.54 3.21 -5.76
CA PHE A 136 -21.16 4.59 -5.47
C PHE A 136 -20.09 4.65 -4.38
N LEU A 137 -20.29 3.95 -3.26
CA LEU A 137 -19.33 3.94 -2.17
C LEU A 137 -17.99 3.30 -2.60
N CYS A 138 -18.01 2.17 -3.31
CA CYS A 138 -16.81 1.56 -3.89
C CYS A 138 -16.06 2.51 -4.84
N ALA A 139 -16.75 3.26 -5.69
CA ALA A 139 -16.15 4.20 -6.64
C ALA A 139 -15.47 5.39 -5.92
N VAL A 140 -16.08 5.94 -4.87
CA VAL A 140 -15.47 7.01 -4.04
C VAL A 140 -14.23 6.47 -3.31
N LEU A 141 -14.34 5.30 -2.67
CA LEU A 141 -13.23 4.68 -1.93
C LEU A 141 -12.04 4.37 -2.85
N ARG A 142 -12.29 3.76 -4.02
CA ARG A 142 -11.25 3.44 -5.01
C ARG A 142 -10.55 4.72 -5.48
N ALA A 143 -11.30 5.79 -5.74
CA ALA A 143 -10.72 7.08 -6.15
C ALA A 143 -9.87 7.74 -5.05
N TYR A 144 -10.18 7.60 -3.76
CA TYR A 144 -9.36 8.15 -2.66
C TYR A 144 -8.14 7.28 -2.31
N LEU A 145 -8.29 5.96 -2.31
CA LEU A 145 -7.26 5.00 -1.86
C LEU A 145 -6.31 4.57 -2.99
N TYR A 146 -6.72 4.66 -4.26
CA TYR A 146 -5.89 4.31 -5.43
C TYR A 146 -5.40 5.56 -6.19
N ALA A 147 -5.71 6.76 -5.72
CA ALA A 147 -5.08 7.99 -6.22
C ALA A 147 -3.57 8.03 -5.92
N ASP A 148 -2.85 8.74 -6.79
CA ASP A 148 -1.41 8.93 -6.68
C ASP A 148 -1.05 9.95 -5.57
N ASP A 149 0.08 9.73 -4.93
CA ASP A 149 0.55 10.49 -3.76
C ASP A 149 1.50 11.66 -4.12
N GLY A 150 1.63 11.97 -5.42
CA GLY A 150 2.57 12.95 -5.96
C GLY A 150 3.89 12.33 -6.43
N SER A 151 4.12 11.03 -6.23
CA SER A 151 5.29 10.31 -6.78
C SER A 151 5.16 9.98 -8.27
N GLY A 152 3.93 9.89 -8.78
CA GLY A 152 3.65 9.40 -10.13
C GLY A 152 3.76 7.89 -10.33
N ASP A 153 4.04 7.09 -9.29
CA ASP A 153 4.12 5.63 -9.42
C ASP A 153 2.74 4.99 -9.68
N SER A 154 1.68 5.50 -9.03
CA SER A 154 0.31 5.01 -9.27
C SER A 154 -0.29 5.58 -10.57
N VAL A 155 0.24 6.72 -11.05
CA VAL A 155 -0.06 7.23 -12.39
C VAL A 155 0.43 6.28 -13.48
N LYS A 156 1.70 5.83 -13.40
CA LYS A 156 2.39 5.04 -14.43
C LYS A 156 1.92 3.57 -14.53
N ARG A 157 1.36 2.98 -13.48
CA ARG A 157 0.97 1.55 -13.42
C ARG A 157 -0.09 1.12 -14.46
N ILE A 158 -1.01 2.01 -14.83
CA ILE A 158 -2.13 1.69 -15.73
C ILE A 158 -2.24 2.80 -16.78
N VAL A 159 -2.20 2.42 -18.06
CA VAL A 159 -2.26 3.35 -19.20
C VAL A 159 -3.67 3.90 -19.37
N GLY A 160 -3.79 5.18 -19.71
CA GLY A 160 -5.08 5.78 -20.12
C GLY A 160 -6.12 5.93 -19.01
N VAL A 161 -5.72 6.00 -17.73
CA VAL A 161 -6.65 6.26 -16.62
C VAL A 161 -6.87 7.77 -16.43
N ARG A 162 -8.13 8.23 -16.57
CA ARG A 162 -8.58 9.54 -16.09
C ARG A 162 -8.93 9.45 -14.60
N ARG A 163 -8.45 10.38 -13.78
CA ARG A 163 -8.69 10.38 -12.32
C ARG A 163 -9.32 11.70 -11.88
N PHE A 164 -10.59 11.65 -11.53
CA PHE A 164 -11.38 12.78 -11.06
C PHE A 164 -11.46 12.82 -9.53
N ASN A 165 -11.82 13.98 -8.97
CA ASN A 165 -12.24 14.05 -7.56
C ASN A 165 -13.71 13.61 -7.46
N PRO A 166 -14.05 12.53 -6.71
CA PRO A 166 -15.44 12.10 -6.52
C PRO A 166 -16.27 13.03 -5.61
N VAL A 167 -15.64 13.83 -4.75
CA VAL A 167 -16.31 14.67 -3.74
C VAL A 167 -15.88 16.13 -3.93
N THR A 168 -16.57 16.83 -4.84
CA THR A 168 -16.25 18.19 -5.28
C THR A 168 -17.01 19.30 -4.55
N ASN A 169 -18.03 18.95 -3.75
CA ASN A 169 -18.88 19.90 -3.02
C ASN A 169 -19.55 19.22 -1.81
N THR A 170 -20.25 20.01 -1.00
CA THR A 170 -20.94 19.55 0.22
C THR A 170 -22.16 18.65 -0.05
N GLU A 171 -22.82 18.75 -1.22
CA GLU A 171 -23.93 17.85 -1.58
C GLU A 171 -23.41 16.42 -1.82
N MET A 172 -22.26 16.29 -2.50
CA MET A 172 -21.59 15.00 -2.70
C MET A 172 -20.94 14.48 -1.41
N GLU A 173 -20.45 15.35 -0.52
CA GLU A 173 -20.05 14.97 0.85
C GLU A 173 -21.23 14.33 1.60
N HIS A 174 -22.39 14.99 1.63
CA HIS A 174 -23.57 14.47 2.31
C HIS A 174 -24.03 13.11 1.74
N LYS A 175 -24.01 12.93 0.41
CA LYS A 175 -24.27 11.61 -0.22
C LYS A 175 -23.25 10.56 0.20
N PHE A 176 -21.96 10.89 0.18
CA PHE A 176 -20.88 9.97 0.55
C PHE A 176 -21.00 9.52 2.01
N LEU A 177 -21.23 10.44 2.94
CA LEU A 177 -21.34 10.12 4.36
C LEU A 177 -22.64 9.36 4.71
N ASP A 178 -23.75 9.65 4.02
CA ASP A 178 -25.01 8.88 4.14
C ASP A 178 -24.87 7.44 3.60
N ALA A 179 -24.19 7.24 2.46
CA ALA A 179 -23.86 5.92 1.94
C ALA A 179 -22.91 5.16 2.88
N ALA A 180 -21.88 5.85 3.39
CA ALA A 180 -20.93 5.30 4.35
C ALA A 180 -21.60 4.88 5.66
N GLU A 181 -22.54 5.66 6.21
CA GLU A 181 -23.28 5.28 7.42
C GLU A 181 -24.14 4.02 7.22
N LYS A 182 -24.83 3.95 6.07
CA LYS A 182 -25.73 2.83 5.74
C LYS A 182 -24.99 1.51 5.55
N LEU A 183 -23.80 1.56 4.94
CA LEU A 183 -22.99 0.38 4.61
C LEU A 183 -21.86 0.12 5.63
N PHE A 184 -21.74 0.93 6.68
CA PHE A 184 -20.61 0.89 7.62
C PHE A 184 -20.28 -0.51 8.15
N PHE A 185 -21.28 -1.20 8.69
CA PHE A 185 -21.11 -2.53 9.30
C PHE A 185 -20.90 -3.66 8.27
N LEU A 186 -21.10 -3.38 6.98
CA LEU A 186 -20.71 -4.26 5.88
C LEU A 186 -19.27 -3.99 5.39
N GLY A 187 -18.62 -2.90 5.84
CA GLY A 187 -17.27 -2.49 5.40
C GLY A 187 -16.20 -3.58 5.56
N ARG A 188 -16.39 -4.54 6.48
CA ARG A 188 -15.58 -5.77 6.63
C ARG A 188 -15.46 -6.60 5.33
N GLN A 189 -16.41 -6.47 4.40
CA GLN A 189 -16.41 -7.17 3.11
C GLN A 189 -15.41 -6.59 2.09
N LEU A 190 -14.97 -5.34 2.27
CA LEU A 190 -14.20 -4.59 1.27
C LEU A 190 -12.67 -4.84 1.29
N SER A 191 -12.17 -5.87 1.99
CA SER A 191 -10.75 -6.02 2.35
C SER A 191 -10.23 -4.87 3.27
N SER A 192 -8.93 -4.85 3.52
CA SER A 192 -8.25 -3.92 4.44
C SER A 192 -6.84 -3.57 3.93
N ASP A 193 -6.20 -2.57 4.55
CA ASP A 193 -4.80 -2.25 4.26
C ASP A 193 -3.87 -3.47 4.52
N PRO A 194 -2.76 -3.65 3.76
CA PRO A 194 -1.87 -4.84 3.79
C PRO A 194 -1.05 -5.08 5.09
N GLU A 195 -1.50 -4.49 6.19
CA GLU A 195 -0.93 -4.53 7.54
C GLU A 195 -1.94 -5.04 8.58
N THR A 196 -3.21 -5.15 8.20
CA THR A 196 -4.28 -5.78 9.00
C THR A 196 -4.39 -7.23 8.57
N GLN A 197 -4.48 -8.18 9.51
CA GLN A 197 -4.62 -9.59 9.15
C GLN A 197 -6.05 -9.94 8.72
N VAL A 198 -7.05 -9.44 9.46
CA VAL A 198 -8.46 -9.74 9.25
C VAL A 198 -9.30 -8.46 9.30
N PRO A 199 -10.02 -8.10 8.21
CA PRO A 199 -10.91 -6.95 8.21
C PRO A 199 -11.96 -7.00 9.33
N ASN A 200 -12.07 -5.93 10.11
CA ASN A 200 -13.01 -5.81 11.25
C ASN A 200 -13.79 -4.47 11.19
N THR A 201 -14.58 -4.12 12.20
CA THR A 201 -15.44 -2.91 12.15
C THR A 201 -14.59 -1.65 11.92
N VAL A 202 -13.39 -1.60 12.49
CA VAL A 202 -12.56 -0.39 12.55
C VAL A 202 -11.39 -0.40 11.56
N SER A 203 -10.94 -1.57 11.11
CA SER A 203 -9.87 -1.75 10.13
C SER A 203 -10.38 -2.44 8.87
N ASN A 204 -10.74 -1.64 7.86
CA ASN A 204 -11.17 -2.06 6.52
C ASN A 204 -11.05 -0.88 5.54
N HIS A 205 -11.20 -1.12 4.23
CA HIS A 205 -11.05 -0.04 3.24
C HIS A 205 -12.12 1.07 3.34
N LEU A 206 -13.31 0.82 3.91
CA LEU A 206 -14.28 1.89 4.17
C LEU A 206 -13.80 2.81 5.29
N THR A 207 -13.30 2.27 6.41
CA THR A 207 -12.80 3.10 7.52
C THR A 207 -11.53 3.86 7.14
N SER A 208 -10.57 3.21 6.50
CA SER A 208 -9.36 3.87 5.97
C SER A 208 -9.69 4.94 4.93
N GLY A 209 -10.68 4.71 4.06
CA GLY A 209 -11.16 5.69 3.09
C GLY A 209 -11.87 6.90 3.72
N ILE A 210 -12.74 6.69 4.71
CA ILE A 210 -13.39 7.78 5.47
C ILE A 210 -12.33 8.62 6.23
N LEU A 211 -11.41 7.97 6.93
CA LEU A 211 -10.34 8.66 7.65
C LEU A 211 -9.44 9.45 6.70
N LYS A 212 -9.10 8.90 5.52
CA LYS A 212 -8.35 9.62 4.49
C LYS A 212 -9.13 10.82 3.93
N TYR A 213 -10.43 10.66 3.67
CA TYR A 213 -11.30 11.77 3.26
C TYR A 213 -11.27 12.91 4.28
N ILE A 214 -11.47 12.60 5.56
CA ILE A 214 -11.47 13.59 6.65
C ILE A 214 -10.10 14.26 6.78
N HIS A 215 -9.02 13.48 6.77
CA HIS A 215 -7.65 14.01 6.87
C HIS A 215 -7.29 14.93 5.70
N THR A 216 -7.61 14.55 4.46
CA THR A 216 -7.34 15.38 3.29
C THR A 216 -8.15 16.69 3.32
N THR A 217 -9.45 16.62 3.62
CA THR A 217 -10.37 17.76 3.46
C THR A 217 -10.49 18.68 4.68
N GLY A 218 -10.11 18.22 5.88
CA GLY A 218 -10.30 18.96 7.12
C GLY A 218 -11.75 18.96 7.63
N ARG A 219 -12.62 18.10 7.08
CA ARG A 219 -14.05 18.02 7.43
C ARG A 219 -14.28 17.25 8.74
N TYR A 220 -13.54 17.63 9.78
CA TYR A 220 -13.51 16.96 11.08
C TYR A 220 -14.89 16.92 11.75
N THR A 221 -15.64 18.03 11.73
CA THR A 221 -17.01 18.08 12.28
C THR A 221 -17.95 17.08 11.60
N SER A 222 -17.81 16.87 10.28
CA SER A 222 -18.59 15.86 9.55
C SER A 222 -18.23 14.44 10.01
N GLY A 223 -16.93 14.17 10.18
CA GLY A 223 -16.40 12.89 10.67
C GLY A 223 -16.80 12.56 12.11
N ILE A 224 -16.71 13.54 13.02
CA ILE A 224 -17.12 13.42 14.43
C ILE A 224 -18.61 13.06 14.52
N ASN A 225 -19.48 13.78 13.80
CA ASN A 225 -20.92 13.52 13.77
C ASN A 225 -21.25 12.12 13.21
N LEU A 226 -20.53 11.67 12.18
CA LEU A 226 -20.70 10.31 11.63
C LEU A 226 -20.28 9.24 12.65
N PHE A 227 -19.09 9.34 13.23
CA PHE A 227 -18.59 8.32 14.12
C PHE A 227 -19.27 8.30 15.49
N GLU A 228 -19.73 9.45 16.04
CA GLU A 228 -20.61 9.44 17.22
C GLU A 228 -21.92 8.71 16.95
N LYS A 229 -22.56 8.97 15.79
CA LYS A 229 -23.81 8.30 15.40
C LYS A 229 -23.61 6.78 15.25
N LEU A 230 -22.48 6.35 14.69
CA LEU A 230 -22.13 4.94 14.55
C LEU A 230 -21.75 4.27 15.89
N ARG A 231 -21.04 4.98 16.77
CA ARG A 231 -20.65 4.53 18.12
C ARG A 231 -21.85 4.15 18.99
N THR A 232 -23.03 4.74 18.77
CA THR A 232 -24.26 4.33 19.47
C THR A 232 -24.71 2.89 19.17
N LYS A 233 -24.17 2.24 18.13
CA LYS A 233 -24.46 0.86 17.72
C LYS A 233 -23.36 -0.13 18.10
N ASP A 234 -22.10 0.32 18.14
CA ASP A 234 -20.91 -0.50 18.38
C ASP A 234 -19.81 0.36 19.03
N VAL A 235 -19.31 -0.07 20.19
CA VAL A 235 -18.35 0.68 21.00
C VAL A 235 -16.94 0.68 20.37
N GLU A 236 -16.58 -0.32 19.56
CA GLU A 236 -15.28 -0.40 18.85
C GLU A 236 -15.01 0.88 18.02
N VAL A 237 -16.06 1.48 17.45
CA VAL A 237 -16.05 2.71 16.64
C VAL A 237 -15.49 3.92 17.40
N SER A 238 -15.46 3.88 18.75
CA SER A 238 -14.81 4.90 19.57
C SER A 238 -13.33 5.10 19.22
N SER A 239 -12.64 4.07 18.73
CA SER A 239 -11.26 4.18 18.23
C SER A 239 -11.14 5.09 17.00
N LEU A 240 -12.10 5.04 16.07
CA LEU A 240 -12.15 5.90 14.88
C LEU A 240 -12.51 7.34 15.25
N LEU A 241 -13.48 7.52 16.14
CA LEU A 241 -13.88 8.82 16.65
C LEU A 241 -12.73 9.51 17.39
N ALA A 242 -12.01 8.80 18.26
CA ALA A 242 -10.84 9.32 18.97
C ALA A 242 -9.73 9.77 17.99
N ARG A 243 -9.46 8.98 16.94
CA ARG A 243 -8.51 9.36 15.88
C ARG A 243 -8.93 10.65 15.18
N VAL A 244 -10.21 10.81 14.82
CA VAL A 244 -10.71 12.05 14.20
C VAL A 244 -10.66 13.24 15.16
N GLN A 245 -10.97 13.06 16.45
CA GLN A 245 -10.87 14.11 17.45
C GLN A 245 -9.42 14.57 17.67
N ILE A 246 -8.45 13.64 17.69
CA ILE A 246 -7.02 13.98 17.73
C ILE A 246 -6.59 14.75 16.46
N MET A 247 -7.07 14.34 15.28
CA MET A 247 -6.83 15.06 14.02
C MET A 247 -7.49 16.45 13.96
N ALA A 248 -8.44 16.74 14.86
CA ALA A 248 -9.17 17.99 14.97
C ALA A 248 -8.70 18.87 16.15
N ASP A 249 -7.55 18.53 16.76
CA ASP A 249 -7.00 19.14 17.97
C ASP A 249 -7.91 19.06 19.22
N GLU A 250 -8.97 18.25 19.19
CA GLU A 250 -9.90 18.01 20.31
C GLU A 250 -9.37 16.96 21.33
N GLU A 251 -8.07 16.99 21.60
CA GLU A 251 -7.35 15.94 22.34
C GLU A 251 -7.96 15.57 23.69
N VAL A 252 -8.46 16.57 24.44
CA VAL A 252 -9.08 16.37 25.76
C VAL A 252 -10.40 15.60 25.65
N GLN A 253 -11.11 15.70 24.53
CA GLN A 253 -12.31 14.90 24.25
C GLN A 253 -11.92 13.48 23.87
N ALA A 254 -10.92 13.32 22.98
CA ALA A 254 -10.41 12.01 22.57
C ALA A 254 -9.88 11.18 23.76
N VAL A 255 -9.13 11.79 24.68
CA VAL A 255 -8.60 11.09 25.87
C VAL A 255 -9.72 10.63 26.80
N ARG A 256 -10.77 11.43 27.00
CA ARG A 256 -11.95 11.03 27.79
C ARG A 256 -12.71 9.89 27.10
N LEU A 257 -12.98 10.04 25.81
CA LEU A 257 -13.63 9.01 24.99
C LEU A 257 -12.88 7.67 25.06
N MET A 258 -11.55 7.68 24.90
CA MET A 258 -10.73 6.46 24.99
C MET A 258 -10.74 5.88 26.40
N TYR A 259 -10.74 6.71 27.45
CA TYR A 259 -10.84 6.24 28.83
C TYR A 259 -12.20 5.59 29.12
N ASP A 260 -13.30 6.25 28.76
CA ASP A 260 -14.67 5.78 28.99
C ASP A 260 -14.92 4.47 28.21
N ALA A 261 -14.58 4.42 26.91
CA ALA A 261 -14.79 3.24 26.07
C ALA A 261 -13.92 2.04 26.50
N LEU A 262 -12.76 2.26 27.12
CA LEU A 262 -11.94 1.20 27.71
C LEU A 262 -12.39 0.77 29.12
N GLN A 263 -13.42 1.39 29.70
CA GLN A 263 -14.16 0.78 30.83
C GLN A 263 -15.12 -0.30 30.32
N ASP A 264 -15.82 -0.01 29.22
CA ASP A 264 -16.77 -0.95 28.58
C ASP A 264 -16.05 -2.10 27.86
N VAL A 265 -14.94 -1.82 27.16
CA VAL A 265 -14.18 -2.81 26.38
C VAL A 265 -12.68 -2.76 26.72
N PRO A 266 -12.24 -3.26 27.90
CA PRO A 266 -10.87 -3.05 28.41
C PRO A 266 -9.72 -3.70 27.62
N MET A 267 -10.04 -4.48 26.58
CA MET A 267 -9.11 -5.19 25.70
C MET A 267 -9.39 -4.91 24.21
N ASP A 268 -10.02 -3.79 23.85
CA ASP A 268 -9.99 -3.35 22.45
C ASP A 268 -8.57 -2.89 22.09
N TYR A 269 -7.93 -3.61 21.16
CA TYR A 269 -6.59 -3.32 20.69
C TYR A 269 -6.52 -2.01 19.88
N ALA A 270 -7.61 -1.58 19.23
CA ALA A 270 -7.65 -0.38 18.41
C ALA A 270 -7.68 0.91 19.26
N LEU A 271 -8.50 0.93 20.33
CA LEU A 271 -8.44 1.96 21.36
C LEU A 271 -7.08 1.99 22.07
N LEU A 272 -6.50 0.82 22.39
CA LEU A 272 -5.18 0.74 23.05
C LEU A 272 -4.03 1.21 22.14
N ASP A 273 -4.07 0.93 20.84
CA ASP A 273 -3.12 1.48 19.87
C ASP A 273 -3.26 3.01 19.74
N CYS A 274 -4.50 3.51 19.69
CA CYS A 274 -4.76 4.94 19.63
C CYS A 274 -4.22 5.66 20.89
N GLN A 275 -4.40 5.08 22.08
CA GLN A 275 -3.79 5.59 23.32
C GLN A 275 -2.26 5.53 23.28
N ALA A 276 -1.67 4.42 22.84
CA ALA A 276 -0.21 4.28 22.75
C ALA A 276 0.40 5.31 21.79
N SER A 277 -0.21 5.48 20.60
CA SER A 277 0.22 6.46 19.60
C SER A 277 0.07 7.90 20.08
N PHE A 278 -0.98 8.22 20.84
CA PHE A 278 -1.19 9.55 21.43
C PHE A 278 -0.18 9.84 22.55
N CYS A 279 0.06 8.89 23.46
CA CYS A 279 1.07 9.06 24.50
C CYS A 279 2.47 9.24 23.88
N GLN A 280 2.79 8.49 22.84
CA GLN A 280 4.06 8.64 22.12
C GLN A 280 4.20 10.00 21.43
N SER A 281 3.15 10.56 20.82
CA SER A 281 3.20 11.91 20.22
C SER A 281 3.37 13.03 21.25
N LYS A 282 3.03 12.79 22.52
CA LYS A 282 3.33 13.68 23.65
C LYS A 282 4.70 13.43 24.31
N GLY A 283 5.45 12.42 23.87
CA GLY A 283 6.73 12.03 24.46
C GLY A 283 6.61 11.13 25.70
N GLU A 284 5.39 10.80 26.14
CA GLU A 284 5.09 10.01 27.34
C GLU A 284 5.29 8.50 27.10
N SER A 285 6.54 8.14 26.84
CA SER A 285 6.93 6.81 26.36
C SER A 285 6.65 5.68 27.36
N GLU A 286 6.61 5.94 28.66
CA GLU A 286 6.29 4.92 29.66
C GLU A 286 4.79 4.57 29.65
N MET A 287 3.91 5.56 29.57
CA MET A 287 2.46 5.32 29.39
C MET A 287 2.15 4.68 28.03
N ALA A 288 2.85 5.11 26.97
CA ALA A 288 2.76 4.48 25.66
C ALA A 288 3.16 3.00 25.70
N LEU A 289 4.19 2.65 26.48
CA LEU A 289 4.68 1.27 26.62
C LEU A 289 3.67 0.36 27.33
N GLU A 290 2.99 0.84 28.35
CA GLU A 290 1.94 0.06 29.02
C GLU A 290 0.72 -0.17 28.11
N CYS A 291 0.30 0.86 27.36
CA CYS A 291 -0.78 0.75 26.38
C CYS A 291 -0.42 -0.24 25.25
N ALA A 292 0.78 -0.12 24.66
CA ALA A 292 1.24 -1.00 23.59
C ALA A 292 1.38 -2.46 24.03
N LYS A 293 1.87 -2.73 25.25
CA LYS A 293 1.89 -4.10 25.82
C LYS A 293 0.49 -4.68 25.98
N ARG A 294 -0.48 -3.88 26.42
CA ARG A 294 -1.90 -4.32 26.49
C ARG A 294 -2.46 -4.57 25.09
N ALA A 295 -2.18 -3.72 24.10
CA ALA A 295 -2.61 -3.92 22.72
C ALA A 295 -2.08 -5.24 22.13
N VAL A 296 -0.79 -5.55 22.32
CA VAL A 296 -0.19 -6.84 21.92
C VAL A 296 -0.80 -8.02 22.68
N THR A 297 -1.17 -7.84 23.95
CA THR A 297 -1.85 -8.90 24.74
C THR A 297 -3.28 -9.15 24.26
N ALA A 298 -3.97 -8.11 23.78
CA ALA A 298 -5.32 -8.19 23.24
C ALA A 298 -5.38 -8.79 21.83
N ALA A 299 -4.50 -8.35 20.92
CA ALA A 299 -4.42 -8.82 19.54
C ALA A 299 -2.96 -9.19 19.18
N PRO A 300 -2.47 -10.37 19.63
CA PRO A 300 -1.10 -10.82 19.35
C PRO A 300 -0.88 -11.33 17.91
N SER A 301 -1.95 -11.49 17.13
CA SER A 301 -1.88 -11.89 15.71
C SER A 301 -1.86 -10.72 14.73
N GLU A 302 -2.16 -9.50 15.18
CA GLU A 302 -2.16 -8.29 14.33
C GLU A 302 -0.77 -7.66 14.28
N PHE A 303 -0.29 -7.31 13.08
CA PHE A 303 1.03 -6.68 12.91
C PHE A 303 1.10 -5.30 13.57
N SER A 304 0.00 -4.55 13.54
CA SER A 304 -0.10 -3.17 14.05
C SER A 304 0.30 -3.05 15.53
N THR A 305 -0.13 -3.98 16.39
CA THR A 305 0.15 -3.93 17.83
C THR A 305 1.64 -4.16 18.13
N TRP A 306 2.25 -5.13 17.47
CA TRP A 306 3.69 -5.41 17.58
C TRP A 306 4.54 -4.28 16.98
N ALA A 307 4.12 -3.72 15.84
CA ALA A 307 4.78 -2.57 15.23
C ALA A 307 4.76 -1.35 16.16
N ARG A 308 3.64 -1.07 16.83
CA ARG A 308 3.55 0.00 17.85
C ARG A 308 4.47 -0.25 19.03
N LEU A 309 4.49 -1.48 19.56
CA LEU A 309 5.36 -1.83 20.68
C LEU A 309 6.85 -1.69 20.30
N ALA A 310 7.21 -2.03 19.06
CA ALA A 310 8.56 -1.81 18.52
C ALA A 310 8.87 -0.32 18.34
N GLU A 311 7.94 0.49 17.84
CA GLU A 311 8.07 1.96 17.76
C GLU A 311 8.32 2.58 19.13
N VAL A 312 7.59 2.15 20.17
CA VAL A 312 7.79 2.66 21.54
C VAL A 312 9.15 2.24 22.10
N TYR A 313 9.60 0.99 21.90
CA TYR A 313 10.95 0.60 22.31
C TYR A 313 12.05 1.35 21.56
N VAL A 314 11.84 1.70 20.28
CA VAL A 314 12.74 2.57 19.50
C VAL A 314 12.79 3.98 20.10
N SER A 315 11.66 4.59 20.45
CA SER A 315 11.65 5.92 21.10
C SER A 315 12.15 5.92 22.55
N MET A 316 12.29 4.76 23.18
CA MET A 316 12.94 4.58 24.49
C MET A 316 14.42 4.15 24.40
N GLU A 317 15.01 4.11 23.19
CA GLU A 317 16.37 3.62 22.92
C GLU A 317 16.64 2.18 23.42
N ARG A 318 15.59 1.35 23.58
CA ARG A 318 15.69 -0.03 24.07
C ARG A 318 15.88 -1.00 22.91
N TRP A 319 16.99 -0.85 22.20
CA TRP A 319 17.29 -1.53 20.93
C TRP A 319 17.10 -3.06 20.98
N ASP A 320 17.56 -3.72 22.04
CA ASP A 320 17.44 -5.17 22.21
C ASP A 320 15.96 -5.62 22.29
N LEU A 321 15.12 -4.85 22.99
CA LEU A 321 13.69 -5.10 23.10
C LEU A 321 12.96 -4.74 21.81
N ALA A 322 13.38 -3.68 21.11
CA ALA A 322 12.85 -3.34 19.79
C ALA A 322 13.10 -4.47 18.79
N LEU A 323 14.32 -5.02 18.75
CA LEU A 323 14.67 -6.16 17.89
C LEU A 323 13.90 -7.44 18.27
N LEU A 324 13.80 -7.78 19.56
CA LEU A 324 12.98 -8.91 20.04
C LEU A 324 11.51 -8.77 19.64
N THR A 325 10.97 -7.56 19.73
CA THR A 325 9.58 -7.26 19.37
C THR A 325 9.38 -7.35 17.86
N LEU A 326 10.31 -6.78 17.08
CA LEU A 326 10.29 -6.84 15.62
C LEU A 326 10.36 -8.28 15.09
N ASN A 327 11.22 -9.12 15.66
CA ASN A 327 11.30 -10.56 15.36
C ASN A 327 10.07 -11.36 15.82
N SER A 328 9.19 -10.75 16.63
CA SER A 328 7.93 -11.35 17.07
C SER A 328 6.72 -10.83 16.26
N CYS A 329 6.92 -9.88 15.34
CA CYS A 329 5.86 -9.36 14.47
C CYS A 329 5.29 -10.47 13.55
N PRO A 330 3.96 -10.66 13.49
CA PRO A 330 3.34 -11.49 12.46
C PRO A 330 3.43 -10.77 11.12
N MET A 331 3.98 -11.43 10.09
CA MET A 331 4.24 -10.84 8.79
C MET A 331 3.26 -11.37 7.73
N PHE A 332 2.70 -10.47 6.93
CA PHE A 332 1.69 -10.79 5.92
C PHE A 332 2.22 -10.55 4.51
N THR A 333 1.90 -11.46 3.59
CA THR A 333 2.21 -11.31 2.17
C THR A 333 1.43 -10.13 1.60
N TYR A 334 2.13 -9.11 1.08
CA TYR A 334 1.48 -7.98 0.42
C TYR A 334 0.66 -8.44 -0.79
N GLN A 335 -0.63 -8.13 -0.77
CA GLN A 335 -1.54 -8.26 -1.90
C GLN A 335 -1.56 -6.93 -2.65
N ASP A 336 -1.27 -6.95 -3.96
CA ASP A 336 -1.28 -5.72 -4.76
C ASP A 336 -2.71 -5.33 -5.18
N LYS A 337 -2.92 -4.04 -5.42
CA LYS A 337 -4.21 -3.49 -5.82
C LYS A 337 -4.69 -4.11 -7.13
N ASP A 338 -6.00 -4.37 -7.23
CA ASP A 338 -6.61 -4.95 -8.43
C ASP A 338 -6.27 -4.13 -9.69
N THR A 339 -5.60 -4.76 -10.65
CA THR A 339 -5.16 -4.14 -11.92
C THR A 339 -5.88 -4.75 -13.11
N PRO A 340 -6.29 -3.95 -14.12
CA PRO A 340 -7.04 -4.45 -15.26
C PRO A 340 -6.13 -5.28 -16.19
N ARG A 341 -6.45 -6.56 -16.35
CA ARG A 341 -5.78 -7.47 -17.29
C ARG A 341 -6.35 -7.29 -18.68
N MET A 342 -5.75 -6.42 -19.47
CA MET A 342 -6.25 -6.06 -20.80
C MET A 342 -5.53 -6.78 -21.95
N PRO A 343 -6.21 -7.01 -23.10
CA PRO A 343 -5.58 -7.51 -24.31
C PRO A 343 -4.53 -6.51 -24.85
N GLN A 344 -3.63 -6.99 -25.71
CA GLN A 344 -2.67 -6.10 -26.39
C GLN A 344 -3.44 -5.15 -27.33
N PRO A 345 -3.33 -3.83 -27.17
CA PRO A 345 -4.07 -2.88 -27.99
C PRO A 345 -3.43 -2.71 -29.37
N SER A 346 -4.26 -2.47 -30.40
CA SER A 346 -3.75 -2.23 -31.76
C SER A 346 -3.02 -0.90 -31.88
N ARG A 347 -3.48 0.10 -31.11
CA ARG A 347 -2.89 1.45 -31.04
C ARG A 347 -3.24 2.11 -29.71
N ILE A 348 -2.32 2.91 -29.19
CA ILE A 348 -2.53 3.77 -28.02
C ILE A 348 -2.39 5.23 -28.47
N MET A 349 -3.34 6.08 -28.11
CA MET A 349 -3.29 7.53 -28.33
C MET A 349 -3.42 8.25 -26.99
N LEU A 350 -2.32 8.87 -26.54
CA LEU A 350 -2.26 9.70 -25.34
C LEU A 350 -2.08 11.17 -25.76
N PRO A 351 -3.18 11.92 -26.03
CA PRO A 351 -3.08 13.32 -26.44
C PRO A 351 -2.60 14.20 -25.28
N ILE A 352 -1.70 15.14 -25.56
CA ILE A 352 -1.23 16.12 -24.58
C ILE A 352 -2.35 17.13 -24.31
N LEU A 353 -2.60 17.40 -23.02
CA LEU A 353 -3.58 18.38 -22.57
C LEU A 353 -2.99 19.79 -22.63
N ALA A 354 -3.63 20.68 -23.39
CA ALA A 354 -3.13 22.02 -23.66
C ALA A 354 -2.99 22.87 -22.39
N GLU A 355 -3.81 22.60 -21.37
CA GLU A 355 -3.77 23.27 -20.06
C GLU A 355 -2.55 22.88 -19.21
N SER A 356 -1.86 21.78 -19.56
CA SER A 356 -0.71 21.23 -18.83
C SER A 356 0.64 21.42 -19.50
N ILE A 357 0.70 22.05 -20.67
CA ILE A 357 1.95 22.29 -21.40
C ILE A 357 2.81 23.25 -20.57
N LEU A 358 3.97 22.76 -20.14
CA LEU A 358 4.99 23.53 -19.43
C LEU A 358 6.36 23.01 -19.85
N ASP A 359 7.14 23.85 -20.50
CA ASP A 359 8.41 23.45 -21.13
C ASP A 359 9.36 22.79 -20.10
N GLU A 360 9.44 23.31 -18.87
CA GLU A 360 10.23 22.71 -17.77
C GLU A 360 9.87 21.26 -17.42
N ILE A 361 8.67 20.79 -17.76
CA ILE A 361 8.19 19.42 -17.50
C ILE A 361 8.41 18.51 -18.70
N ASP A 362 8.13 18.99 -19.92
CA ASP A 362 8.29 18.20 -21.16
C ASP A 362 9.76 18.20 -21.67
N GLU A 363 10.60 19.16 -21.27
CA GLU A 363 12.05 19.17 -21.58
C GLU A 363 12.80 18.00 -20.90
N GLY A 364 13.76 17.43 -21.65
CA GLY A 364 14.53 16.27 -21.21
C GLY A 364 13.76 14.94 -21.15
N GLN A 365 12.43 14.93 -21.33
CA GLN A 365 11.65 13.70 -21.33
C GLN A 365 12.00 12.79 -22.53
N PRO A 366 12.21 11.48 -22.31
CA PRO A 366 12.49 10.54 -23.40
C PRO A 366 11.28 10.45 -24.32
N LYS A 367 11.52 10.55 -25.63
CA LYS A 367 10.49 10.48 -26.67
C LYS A 367 10.10 9.02 -26.92
N GLN A 368 8.94 8.82 -27.51
CA GLN A 368 8.42 7.48 -27.80
C GLN A 368 9.32 6.77 -28.83
N GLY A 369 10.14 5.83 -28.35
CA GLY A 369 11.16 5.11 -29.13
C GLY A 369 12.61 5.39 -28.71
N ASP A 370 12.87 6.36 -27.83
CA ASP A 370 14.20 6.57 -27.25
C ASP A 370 14.58 5.39 -26.32
N PRO A 371 15.87 4.98 -26.28
CA PRO A 371 16.34 3.98 -25.32
C PRO A 371 16.10 4.41 -23.87
N HIS A 372 15.70 3.47 -23.02
CA HIS A 372 15.61 3.72 -21.57
C HIS A 372 16.95 4.17 -21.00
N ASP A 373 16.89 5.08 -20.02
CA ASP A 373 18.06 5.57 -19.28
C ASP A 373 18.97 4.41 -18.82
N TYR A 374 20.28 4.56 -19.03
CA TYR A 374 21.23 3.64 -18.42
C TYR A 374 21.19 3.82 -16.90
N VAL A 375 21.08 2.70 -16.19
CA VAL A 375 21.11 2.63 -14.74
C VAL A 375 22.02 1.47 -14.37
N HIS A 376 23.04 1.74 -13.56
CA HIS A 376 24.04 0.76 -13.18
C HIS A 376 23.40 -0.49 -12.53
N PRO A 377 23.88 -1.73 -12.83
CA PRO A 377 23.24 -2.95 -12.34
C PRO A 377 23.14 -3.13 -10.82
N SER A 378 23.94 -2.42 -10.01
CA SER A 378 23.74 -2.39 -8.55
C SER A 378 22.51 -1.58 -8.15
N LEU A 379 22.30 -0.41 -8.76
CA LEU A 379 21.15 0.45 -8.50
C LEU A 379 19.83 -0.21 -8.94
N ARG A 380 19.86 -1.00 -10.03
CA ARG A 380 18.73 -1.85 -10.45
C ARG A 380 18.42 -3.02 -9.49
N LYS A 381 19.29 -3.32 -8.53
CA LYS A 381 19.16 -4.45 -7.57
C LYS A 381 18.87 -4.00 -6.13
N ILE A 382 18.44 -2.75 -5.92
CA ILE A 382 18.06 -2.23 -4.61
C ILE A 382 16.72 -2.87 -4.19
N HIS A 383 16.82 -4.03 -3.52
CA HIS A 383 15.67 -4.84 -3.11
C HIS A 383 14.73 -4.10 -2.14
N ALA A 384 15.24 -3.18 -1.32
CA ALA A 384 14.40 -2.39 -0.41
C ALA A 384 13.42 -1.44 -1.12
N ALA A 385 13.64 -1.13 -2.41
CA ALA A 385 12.69 -0.35 -3.19
C ALA A 385 11.38 -1.11 -3.50
N SER A 386 11.39 -2.45 -3.42
CA SER A 386 10.21 -3.29 -3.69
C SER A 386 9.47 -3.77 -2.44
N TYR A 387 9.89 -3.41 -1.23
CA TYR A 387 9.13 -3.74 -0.02
C TYR A 387 7.81 -2.97 0.04
N GLN A 388 6.76 -3.65 0.51
CA GLN A 388 5.40 -3.12 0.70
C GLN A 388 4.79 -3.72 1.98
N GLY A 389 3.70 -3.11 2.49
CA GLY A 389 2.97 -3.59 3.67
C GLY A 389 3.84 -3.80 4.91
N THR A 390 3.59 -4.89 5.64
CA THR A 390 4.33 -5.25 6.88
C THR A 390 5.85 -5.20 6.73
N PHE A 391 6.40 -5.72 5.62
CA PHE A 391 7.85 -5.71 5.35
C PHE A 391 8.43 -4.31 5.20
N LEU A 392 7.70 -3.38 4.57
CA LEU A 392 8.14 -1.99 4.44
C LEU A 392 8.16 -1.28 5.80
N LYS A 393 7.12 -1.47 6.63
CA LYS A 393 7.12 -0.93 8.00
C LYS A 393 8.22 -1.52 8.86
N ALA A 394 8.41 -2.84 8.83
CA ALA A 394 9.48 -3.51 9.56
C ALA A 394 10.88 -3.01 9.13
N TYR A 395 11.10 -2.83 7.83
CA TYR A 395 12.36 -2.27 7.31
C TYR A 395 12.56 -0.81 7.72
N ASN A 396 11.51 0.02 7.69
CA ASN A 396 11.57 1.41 8.16
C ASN A 396 11.86 1.54 9.66
N LEU A 397 11.48 0.56 10.49
CA LEU A 397 11.92 0.49 11.89
C LEU A 397 13.39 0.09 11.99
N LEU A 398 13.85 -0.88 11.18
CA LEU A 398 15.25 -1.29 11.15
C LEU A 398 16.18 -0.16 10.68
N THR A 399 15.80 0.65 9.68
CA THR A 399 16.61 1.82 9.25
C THR A 399 16.63 2.93 10.31
N LYS A 400 15.53 3.16 11.04
CA LYS A 400 15.52 4.11 12.18
C LYS A 400 16.53 3.68 13.26
N ILE A 401 16.57 2.39 13.62
CA ILE A 401 17.57 1.87 14.57
C ILE A 401 18.98 2.04 14.00
N ALA A 402 19.21 1.64 12.74
CA ALA A 402 20.51 1.75 12.08
C ALA A 402 21.05 3.18 12.03
N ALA A 403 20.19 4.17 11.77
CA ALA A 403 20.55 5.58 11.77
C ALA A 403 20.86 6.13 13.19
N ALA A 404 20.27 5.55 14.24
CA ALA A 404 20.50 5.98 15.62
C ALA A 404 21.81 5.42 16.22
N ILE A 405 22.12 4.14 16.02
CA ILE A 405 23.27 3.46 16.67
C ILE A 405 24.42 3.06 15.72
N GLY A 406 24.21 3.14 14.41
CA GLY A 406 25.17 2.68 13.41
C GLY A 406 25.23 1.16 13.23
N TRP A 407 25.76 0.73 12.09
CA TRP A 407 25.77 -0.68 11.67
C TRP A 407 26.45 -1.63 12.68
N ASP A 408 27.61 -1.26 13.22
CA ASP A 408 28.38 -2.15 14.09
C ASP A 408 27.71 -2.38 15.46
N GLN A 409 27.06 -1.35 16.03
CA GLN A 409 26.28 -1.52 17.26
C GLN A 409 24.97 -2.27 17.00
N LEU A 410 24.36 -2.09 15.82
CA LEU A 410 23.20 -2.86 15.39
C LEU A 410 23.54 -4.35 15.21
N LEU A 411 24.69 -4.69 14.63
CA LEU A 411 25.19 -6.08 14.60
C LEU A 411 25.50 -6.62 16.00
N LYS A 412 26.03 -5.78 16.90
CA LYS A 412 26.27 -6.15 18.30
C LYS A 412 24.96 -6.48 19.01
N ALA A 413 23.95 -5.61 18.97
CA ALA A 413 22.62 -5.87 19.54
C ALA A 413 21.98 -7.14 18.93
N ARG A 414 22.03 -7.28 17.60
CA ARG A 414 21.60 -8.51 16.89
C ARG A 414 22.28 -9.76 17.47
N SER A 415 23.59 -9.77 17.64
CA SER A 415 24.35 -10.91 18.18
C SER A 415 24.18 -11.16 19.68
N GLN A 416 23.76 -10.15 20.46
CA GLN A 416 23.39 -10.30 21.87
C GLN A 416 22.01 -10.94 22.03
N VAL A 417 21.08 -10.60 21.13
CA VAL A 417 19.67 -11.02 21.16
C VAL A 417 19.42 -12.36 20.44
N PHE A 418 20.08 -12.60 19.31
CA PHE A 418 19.75 -13.69 18.40
C PHE A 418 20.85 -14.76 18.25
N VAL A 419 20.40 -15.97 17.90
CA VAL A 419 21.17 -17.05 17.28
C VAL A 419 20.74 -17.18 15.82
N MET A 420 21.68 -17.45 14.92
CA MET A 420 21.39 -17.75 13.51
C MET A 420 20.94 -19.20 13.32
N GLU A 421 20.14 -19.48 12.29
CA GLU A 421 19.63 -20.84 12.06
C GLU A 421 20.76 -21.85 11.84
N GLU A 422 21.84 -21.47 11.15
CA GLU A 422 22.98 -22.37 10.90
C GLU A 422 23.81 -22.62 12.17
N GLU A 423 23.97 -21.62 13.04
CA GLU A 423 24.58 -21.79 14.38
C GLU A 423 23.76 -22.78 15.22
N TYR A 424 22.44 -22.59 15.27
CA TYR A 424 21.50 -23.45 15.99
C TYR A 424 21.45 -24.89 15.45
N ARG A 425 21.58 -25.08 14.12
CA ARG A 425 21.69 -26.40 13.48
C ARG A 425 23.00 -27.10 13.85
N VAL A 426 24.13 -26.40 13.78
CA VAL A 426 25.45 -26.95 14.14
C VAL A 426 25.49 -27.34 15.63
N GLU A 427 24.92 -26.53 16.52
CA GLU A 427 24.79 -26.90 17.94
C GLU A 427 23.91 -28.13 18.15
N ARG A 428 22.75 -28.23 17.49
CA ARG A 428 21.89 -29.42 17.58
C ARG A 428 22.56 -30.71 17.08
N GLN A 429 23.55 -30.62 16.20
CA GLN A 429 24.38 -31.76 15.78
C GLN A 429 25.52 -32.08 16.76
N HIS A 430 25.94 -31.13 17.59
CA HIS A 430 27.01 -31.28 18.59
C HIS A 430 26.51 -31.69 19.99
N VAL A 431 25.20 -31.61 20.28
CA VAL A 431 24.64 -32.16 21.54
C VAL A 431 24.68 -33.71 21.48
N PRO A 432 25.49 -34.39 22.31
CA PRO A 432 25.45 -35.84 22.37
C PRO A 432 24.13 -36.30 22.99
N LYS A 433 23.41 -37.22 22.30
CA LYS A 433 22.26 -37.90 22.91
C LYS A 433 22.72 -38.57 24.21
N PRO A 434 22.05 -38.35 25.36
CA PRO A 434 22.44 -38.99 26.61
C PRO A 434 22.32 -40.51 26.46
N ALA A 435 23.43 -41.22 26.66
CA ALA A 435 23.47 -42.67 26.52
C ALA A 435 22.63 -43.31 27.64
N THR A 436 21.64 -44.13 27.27
CA THR A 436 20.81 -44.88 28.20
C THR A 436 21.60 -46.02 28.84
N SER A 437 22.32 -45.70 29.92
CA SER A 437 23.13 -46.63 30.71
C SER A 437 22.28 -47.48 31.66
N SER A 438 21.82 -48.64 31.17
CA SER A 438 21.15 -49.64 32.01
C SER A 438 21.85 -51.00 31.96
N LYS A 439 22.75 -51.22 32.94
CA LYS A 439 23.34 -52.50 33.36
C LYS A 439 23.61 -52.40 34.87
N ALA A 440 23.36 -53.41 35.71
CA ALA A 440 22.73 -54.72 35.47
C ALA A 440 22.18 -55.30 36.81
N GLU A 441 21.86 -56.61 36.78
CA GLU A 441 21.65 -57.53 37.92
C GLU A 441 20.22 -57.65 38.50
N THR A 442 19.67 -58.84 38.83
CA THR A 442 20.13 -60.24 38.63
C THR A 442 18.96 -61.26 38.62
N ASN A 443 19.27 -62.52 38.25
CA ASN A 443 18.54 -63.79 38.49
C ASN A 443 17.27 -64.15 37.67
N GLY A 444 17.27 -65.39 37.14
CA GLY A 444 16.04 -66.19 36.97
C GLY A 444 15.92 -67.07 35.72
N ASN A 445 16.48 -68.30 35.74
CA ASN A 445 16.21 -69.48 34.88
C ASN A 445 15.53 -69.34 33.49
N SER A 446 16.19 -69.90 32.46
CA SER A 446 15.50 -70.66 31.38
C SER A 446 15.15 -72.09 31.88
N PRO A 447 14.18 -72.82 31.29
CA PRO A 447 14.45 -73.51 30.00
C PRO A 447 13.27 -73.68 29.02
N GLY A 448 13.60 -73.81 27.73
CA GLY A 448 13.10 -74.87 26.82
C GLY A 448 11.64 -74.88 26.31
N ASN A 449 11.52 -74.95 24.98
CA ASN A 449 10.47 -75.67 24.21
C ASN A 449 9.02 -75.13 24.29
N GLU A 450 8.07 -75.41 23.37
CA GLU A 450 8.06 -75.80 21.94
C GLU A 450 6.62 -75.55 21.43
N GLU A 451 6.44 -75.20 20.14
CA GLU A 451 5.21 -75.44 19.34
C GLU A 451 3.88 -74.83 19.89
N GLU A 452 2.69 -74.86 19.26
CA GLU A 452 2.17 -75.18 17.90
C GLU A 452 1.07 -74.10 17.60
N SER A 453 0.94 -73.54 16.39
CA SER A 453 -0.01 -73.90 15.30
C SER A 453 -1.52 -73.61 15.51
N GLY A 454 -2.23 -73.26 14.42
CA GLY A 454 -3.68 -72.93 14.37
C GLY A 454 -3.97 -71.43 14.10
N SER A 455 -4.33 -70.92 12.91
CA SER A 455 -5.35 -71.27 11.89
C SER A 455 -6.78 -70.78 12.27
N VAL A 456 -7.66 -70.29 11.37
CA VAL A 456 -7.58 -70.02 9.91
C VAL A 456 -8.73 -69.09 9.45
N ALA A 457 -8.67 -68.61 8.19
CA ALA A 457 -9.72 -67.93 7.39
C ALA A 457 -10.05 -66.45 7.70
N GLY A 458 -10.29 -65.62 6.67
CA GLY A 458 -10.12 -65.90 5.23
C GLY A 458 -10.53 -64.79 4.26
N ALA A 459 -10.08 -64.99 2.99
CA ALA A 459 -10.53 -64.47 1.69
C ALA A 459 -11.11 -63.02 1.61
N ASP A 460 -10.52 -62.03 0.93
CA ASP A 460 -9.71 -61.95 -0.31
C ASP A 460 -10.50 -62.00 -1.64
N ALA A 461 -10.26 -60.98 -2.49
CA ALA A 461 -10.61 -60.78 -3.91
C ALA A 461 -10.17 -59.35 -4.33
N THR A 462 -9.03 -59.12 -5.00
CA THR A 462 -8.71 -59.27 -6.45
C THR A 462 -9.41 -58.27 -7.40
N GLU A 463 -8.79 -57.75 -8.48
CA GLU A 463 -7.36 -57.52 -8.85
C GLU A 463 -7.30 -56.62 -10.13
N LEU A 464 -6.25 -56.76 -10.97
CA LEU A 464 -5.94 -56.08 -12.27
C LEU A 464 -5.27 -54.69 -12.09
N SER A 465 -3.98 -54.43 -12.43
CA SER A 465 -3.08 -54.88 -13.53
C SER A 465 -3.40 -54.20 -14.89
N SER A 466 -2.44 -53.92 -15.80
CA SER A 466 -0.97 -54.15 -15.80
C SER A 466 -0.29 -53.37 -16.96
N GLU A 467 0.94 -52.88 -16.73
CA GLU A 467 2.03 -52.69 -17.74
C GLU A 467 1.78 -51.65 -18.88
N GLU A 468 2.73 -51.18 -19.72
CA GLU A 468 4.11 -51.58 -20.05
C GLU A 468 5.11 -50.38 -20.15
N THR A 469 6.39 -50.67 -19.82
CA THR A 469 7.71 -50.30 -20.43
C THR A 469 7.93 -49.02 -21.30
N THR A 470 9.13 -48.46 -21.60
CA THR A 470 10.54 -48.31 -21.11
C THR A 470 11.21 -47.27 -22.09
N ASN A 471 12.43 -46.71 -22.01
CA ASN A 471 13.61 -46.59 -21.11
C ASN A 471 14.39 -45.31 -21.57
N GLY A 472 15.44 -44.77 -20.92
CA GLY A 472 16.10 -45.06 -19.63
C GLY A 472 17.53 -44.48 -19.56
N HIS A 473 18.10 -44.39 -18.34
CA HIS A 473 19.54 -44.10 -18.02
C HIS A 473 20.08 -42.67 -18.33
N THR A 474 21.01 -42.06 -17.56
CA THR A 474 21.85 -42.47 -16.40
C THR A 474 22.04 -41.35 -15.36
N GLY A 475 22.10 -41.69 -14.05
CA GLY A 475 22.89 -41.01 -13.00
C GLY A 475 22.52 -39.57 -12.58
N ASP A 476 22.74 -39.13 -11.33
CA ASP A 476 23.20 -39.83 -10.11
C ASP A 476 22.54 -39.21 -8.86
N SER A 477 22.74 -39.85 -7.72
CA SER A 477 21.97 -39.82 -6.48
C SER A 477 22.23 -38.64 -5.53
N HIS A 478 21.15 -38.13 -4.92
CA HIS A 478 21.13 -37.62 -3.54
C HIS A 478 19.74 -37.89 -2.92
N PRO A 479 19.63 -38.22 -1.62
CA PRO A 479 18.38 -38.68 -1.03
C PRO A 479 17.50 -37.52 -0.51
N GLU A 480 16.19 -37.58 -0.81
CA GLU A 480 15.18 -36.78 -0.11
C GLU A 480 14.94 -37.33 1.31
N SER A 481 14.73 -36.43 2.26
CA SER A 481 14.26 -36.75 3.62
C SER A 481 12.81 -36.27 3.80
N PRO A 482 11.98 -37.00 4.57
CA PRO A 482 10.53 -36.75 4.61
C PRO A 482 10.16 -35.45 5.33
N LEU A 483 9.07 -34.85 4.89
CA LEU A 483 8.48 -33.62 5.46
C LEU A 483 7.84 -33.90 6.84
N GLU A 484 8.55 -33.59 7.91
CA GLU A 484 7.95 -33.49 9.26
C GLU A 484 7.23 -32.13 9.45
N ARG A 485 6.19 -32.15 10.30
CA ARG A 485 5.35 -30.97 10.58
C ARG A 485 6.02 -30.06 11.61
N PRO A 486 5.78 -28.74 11.59
CA PRO A 486 6.30 -27.83 12.61
C PRO A 486 5.66 -28.12 13.99
N GLU A 487 6.49 -28.52 14.96
CA GLU A 487 6.07 -28.62 16.35
C GLU A 487 6.02 -27.25 17.04
N GLN A 488 5.12 -27.10 18.01
CA GLN A 488 4.86 -25.83 18.68
C GLN A 488 5.97 -25.44 19.67
N THR A 489 6.25 -24.15 19.78
CA THR A 489 7.19 -23.58 20.76
C THR A 489 6.69 -23.80 22.19
N VAL A 490 7.41 -24.63 22.95
CA VAL A 490 7.11 -24.92 24.36
C VAL A 490 7.37 -23.68 25.23
N ALA A 491 6.41 -23.35 26.10
CA ALA A 491 6.50 -22.21 27.00
C ALA A 491 7.58 -22.40 28.09
N SER A 492 8.14 -21.29 28.57
CA SER A 492 9.16 -21.28 29.63
C SER A 492 8.58 -21.59 31.01
N GLU A 493 9.06 -22.66 31.66
CA GLU A 493 8.71 -22.98 33.05
C GLU A 493 9.34 -22.02 34.08
N ILE A 494 8.73 -21.96 35.26
CA ILE A 494 9.04 -21.01 36.33
C ILE A 494 10.23 -21.49 37.17
N VAL A 495 11.33 -20.74 37.15
CA VAL A 495 12.55 -21.04 37.91
C VAL A 495 12.32 -20.88 39.42
N LYS A 496 12.50 -21.95 40.20
CA LYS A 496 12.70 -21.87 41.66
C LYS A 496 14.19 -21.64 41.97
N SER A 497 14.46 -20.75 42.91
CA SER A 497 15.82 -20.37 43.28
C SER A 497 16.54 -21.46 44.08
N GLY A 498 17.72 -21.87 43.59
CA GLY A 498 18.75 -22.60 44.31
C GLY A 498 20.12 -21.99 43.98
N LYS A 499 21.07 -22.02 44.92
CA LYS A 499 22.42 -21.48 44.73
C LYS A 499 23.42 -22.60 44.47
N GLU A 500 24.05 -22.57 43.30
CA GLU A 500 25.32 -23.24 43.01
C GLU A 500 26.19 -22.29 42.18
N ASP A 501 27.51 -22.34 42.36
CA ASP A 501 28.45 -21.42 41.72
C ASP A 501 28.72 -21.79 40.25
N PRO A 502 28.97 -20.80 39.36
CA PRO A 502 29.02 -21.04 37.92
C PRO A 502 30.33 -21.69 37.44
N ASP A 503 30.24 -22.90 36.90
CA ASP A 503 31.33 -23.53 36.13
C ASP A 503 31.59 -22.75 34.82
N PRO A 504 32.86 -22.42 34.47
CA PRO A 504 33.19 -21.70 33.24
C PRO A 504 32.70 -22.37 31.94
N SER A 505 32.57 -23.70 31.91
CA SER A 505 32.01 -24.44 30.76
C SER A 505 30.51 -24.20 30.58
N HIS A 506 29.78 -23.97 31.67
CA HIS A 506 28.35 -23.61 31.63
C HIS A 506 28.09 -22.18 31.13
N ALA A 507 29.10 -21.30 31.13
CA ALA A 507 28.94 -19.92 30.65
C ALA A 507 28.60 -19.85 29.16
N ALA A 508 29.22 -20.68 28.31
CA ALA A 508 28.88 -20.76 26.89
C ALA A 508 27.45 -21.29 26.68
N TYR A 509 27.12 -22.42 27.32
CA TYR A 509 25.81 -23.05 27.21
C TYR A 509 24.66 -22.14 27.70
N THR A 510 24.89 -21.34 28.74
CA THR A 510 23.89 -20.35 29.22
C THR A 510 23.81 -19.08 28.36
N GLN A 511 24.87 -18.72 27.63
CA GLN A 511 24.83 -17.60 26.67
C GLN A 511 23.93 -17.89 25.47
N PHE A 512 23.81 -19.13 25.00
CA PHE A 512 22.86 -19.51 23.95
C PHE A 512 21.43 -19.68 24.48
N ARG A 513 21.25 -20.21 25.69
CA ARG A 513 19.93 -20.50 26.29
C ARG A 513 19.02 -19.27 26.49
N ASN A 514 19.58 -18.06 26.48
CA ASN A 514 18.83 -16.81 26.66
C ASN A 514 18.54 -16.06 25.34
N LYS A 515 19.08 -16.52 24.20
CA LYS A 515 18.90 -15.89 22.88
C LYS A 515 17.70 -16.50 22.15
N ARG A 516 17.13 -15.76 21.19
CA ARG A 516 16.06 -16.26 20.30
C ARG A 516 16.61 -16.61 18.91
N LEU A 517 15.91 -17.44 18.16
CA LEU A 517 16.19 -17.63 16.74
C LEU A 517 15.85 -16.34 15.97
N CYS A 518 16.77 -15.87 15.13
CA CYS A 518 16.47 -14.80 14.17
C CYS A 518 15.52 -15.32 13.09
N GLU A 519 14.40 -14.65 12.87
CA GLU A 519 13.48 -14.98 11.78
C GLU A 519 14.12 -14.74 10.42
N ARG A 520 13.94 -15.68 9.47
CA ARG A 520 14.57 -15.61 8.14
C ARG A 520 14.23 -14.33 7.38
N TRP A 521 13.01 -13.82 7.57
CA TRP A 521 12.58 -12.57 6.94
C TRP A 521 13.32 -11.36 7.52
N LEU A 522 13.59 -11.35 8.83
CA LEU A 522 14.31 -10.26 9.50
C LEU A 522 15.79 -10.30 9.14
N ASP A 523 16.40 -11.48 9.04
CA ASP A 523 17.76 -11.63 8.52
C ASP A 523 17.89 -11.11 7.08
N ASN A 524 16.90 -11.38 6.22
CA ASN A 524 16.84 -10.79 4.89
C ASN A 524 16.71 -9.25 4.93
N LEU A 525 15.98 -8.67 5.88
CA LEU A 525 15.97 -7.20 6.07
C LEU A 525 17.35 -6.66 6.45
N PHE A 526 18.10 -7.35 7.32
CA PHE A 526 19.49 -6.99 7.65
C PHE A 526 20.41 -7.07 6.43
N MET A 527 20.30 -8.11 5.61
CA MET A 527 21.12 -8.28 4.40
C MET A 527 20.82 -7.20 3.35
N VAL A 528 19.56 -6.81 3.18
CA VAL A 528 19.17 -5.72 2.28
C VAL A 528 19.54 -4.35 2.86
N LEU A 529 19.51 -4.16 4.18
CA LEU A 529 20.04 -2.96 4.83
C LEU A 529 21.56 -2.82 4.64
N TYR A 530 22.32 -3.92 4.73
CA TYR A 530 23.74 -3.93 4.42
C TYR A 530 23.99 -3.51 2.96
N GLU A 531 23.20 -4.00 2.01
CA GLU A 531 23.34 -3.63 0.59
C GLU A 531 23.03 -2.14 0.35
N ASP A 532 21.94 -1.62 0.94
CA ASP A 532 21.59 -0.20 0.85
C ASP A 532 22.71 0.70 1.43
N LEU A 533 23.22 0.38 2.64
CA LEU A 533 24.35 1.08 3.27
C LEU A 533 25.64 0.98 2.42
N ARG A 534 25.90 -0.17 1.80
CA ARG A 534 27.06 -0.40 0.92
C ARG A 534 26.97 0.45 -0.35
N ILE A 535 25.82 0.46 -1.03
CA ILE A 535 25.59 1.26 -2.23
C ILE A 535 25.71 2.75 -1.91
N TYR A 536 25.11 3.21 -0.81
CA TYR A 536 25.22 4.59 -0.34
C TYR A 536 26.69 4.97 -0.10
N THR A 537 27.44 4.14 0.63
CA THR A 537 28.86 4.38 0.92
C THR A 537 29.71 4.44 -0.36
N ILE A 538 29.46 3.57 -1.34
CA ILE A 538 30.12 3.60 -2.65
C ILE A 538 29.82 4.92 -3.37
N TRP A 539 28.54 5.33 -3.45
CA TRP A 539 28.16 6.59 -4.11
C TRP A 539 28.82 7.81 -3.46
N ARG A 540 28.76 7.96 -2.13
CA ARG A 540 29.41 9.10 -1.44
C ARG A 540 30.93 9.09 -1.63
N THR A 541 31.54 7.90 -1.71
CA THR A 541 32.98 7.74 -1.98
C THR A 541 33.35 8.12 -3.42
N GLU A 542 32.62 7.64 -4.43
CA GLU A 542 32.80 8.05 -5.84
C GLU A 542 32.67 9.58 -5.98
N MET A 543 31.60 10.15 -5.44
CA MET A 543 31.29 11.57 -5.54
C MET A 543 32.35 12.44 -4.87
N ALA A 544 32.93 11.99 -3.75
CA ALA A 544 34.06 12.64 -3.10
C ALA A 544 35.36 12.54 -3.94
N GLN A 545 35.65 11.40 -4.57
CA GLN A 545 36.82 11.23 -5.43
C GLN A 545 36.76 12.13 -6.68
N PHE A 546 35.61 12.21 -7.35
CA PHE A 546 35.41 13.11 -8.50
C PHE A 546 35.56 14.59 -8.07
N ARG A 547 35.01 14.96 -6.92
CA ARG A 547 35.13 16.31 -6.33
C ARG A 547 36.60 16.66 -6.00
N GLN A 548 37.40 15.71 -5.53
CA GLN A 548 38.85 15.89 -5.32
C GLN A 548 39.64 16.01 -6.63
N GLN A 549 39.24 15.28 -7.68
CA GLN A 549 39.86 15.31 -9.01
C GLN A 549 39.37 16.49 -9.87
N ALA A 550 38.56 17.39 -9.31
CA ALA A 550 37.90 18.51 -10.00
C ALA A 550 37.10 18.10 -11.25
N MET A 551 36.59 16.86 -11.29
CA MET A 551 35.78 16.32 -12.37
C MET A 551 34.29 16.34 -12.02
N GLU A 552 33.47 16.55 -13.05
CA GLU A 552 32.01 16.58 -12.95
C GLU A 552 31.46 15.14 -12.80
N TYR A 553 30.82 14.84 -11.69
CA TYR A 553 30.27 13.51 -11.41
C TYR A 553 28.90 13.33 -12.09
N LYS A 554 28.88 12.58 -13.20
CA LYS A 554 27.67 12.38 -14.03
C LYS A 554 27.04 11.01 -13.78
N LYS A 555 25.70 11.03 -13.65
CA LYS A 555 24.79 9.89 -13.56
C LYS A 555 23.51 10.24 -14.35
N SER A 556 22.70 9.25 -14.73
CA SER A 556 21.41 9.54 -15.40
C SER A 556 20.38 10.11 -14.42
N ALA A 557 19.32 10.76 -14.94
CA ALA A 557 18.26 11.31 -14.10
C ALA A 557 17.59 10.23 -13.22
N THR A 558 17.41 9.01 -13.75
CA THR A 558 16.93 7.84 -12.99
C THR A 558 17.92 7.34 -11.95
N GLU A 559 19.23 7.40 -12.19
CA GLU A 559 20.23 7.05 -11.18
C GLU A 559 20.21 8.04 -10.02
N TRP A 560 20.07 9.35 -10.30
CA TRP A 560 19.90 10.38 -9.27
C TRP A 560 18.58 10.22 -8.48
N GLU A 561 17.48 9.85 -9.14
CA GLU A 561 16.20 9.53 -8.49
C GLU A 561 16.35 8.37 -7.49
N ILE A 562 16.95 7.26 -7.93
CA ILE A 562 17.19 6.06 -7.10
C ILE A 562 18.15 6.35 -5.94
N LEU A 563 19.21 7.13 -6.16
CA LEU A 563 20.16 7.54 -5.10
C LEU A 563 19.50 8.47 -4.07
N GLY A 564 18.59 9.34 -4.50
CA GLY A 564 17.77 10.16 -3.60
C GLY A 564 16.82 9.34 -2.74
N GLU A 565 16.12 8.36 -3.33
CA GLU A 565 15.27 7.41 -2.58
C GLU A 565 16.07 6.59 -1.58
N LEU A 566 17.25 6.10 -1.96
CA LEU A 566 18.17 5.35 -1.10
C LEU A 566 18.62 6.19 0.11
N ALA A 567 19.11 7.40 -0.14
CA ALA A 567 19.53 8.31 0.92
C ALA A 567 18.37 8.65 1.89
N GLN A 568 17.17 8.90 1.35
CA GLN A 568 15.98 9.15 2.15
C GLN A 568 15.57 7.95 3.00
N ARG A 569 15.69 6.72 2.47
CA ARG A 569 15.38 5.47 3.19
C ARG A 569 16.35 5.19 4.35
N LEU A 570 17.59 5.65 4.21
CA LEU A 570 18.66 5.59 5.22
C LEU A 570 18.69 6.82 6.16
N HIS A 571 17.71 7.71 6.07
CA HIS A 571 17.59 8.96 6.86
C HIS A 571 18.69 10.02 6.60
N HIS A 572 19.44 9.89 5.50
CA HIS A 572 20.42 10.88 5.03
C HIS A 572 19.72 11.98 4.23
N PHE A 573 19.13 12.94 4.95
CA PHE A 573 18.24 13.95 4.36
C PHE A 573 18.95 14.89 3.38
N ASP A 574 20.02 15.58 3.80
CA ASP A 574 20.72 16.56 2.94
C ASP A 574 21.30 15.91 1.68
N GLU A 575 21.83 14.69 1.78
CA GLU A 575 22.28 13.91 0.63
C GLU A 575 21.13 13.51 -0.30
N SER A 576 19.96 13.17 0.23
CA SER A 576 18.77 12.90 -0.61
C SER A 576 18.37 14.13 -1.41
N ILE A 577 18.48 15.32 -0.82
CA ILE A 577 18.21 16.60 -1.47
C ILE A 577 19.28 16.94 -2.52
N GLU A 578 20.56 16.70 -2.25
CA GLU A 578 21.66 16.86 -3.24
C GLU A 578 21.41 15.98 -4.49
N ALA A 579 20.96 14.74 -4.29
CA ALA A 579 20.58 13.82 -5.37
C ALA A 579 19.30 14.26 -6.12
N TYR A 580 18.22 14.61 -5.41
CA TYR A 580 16.97 15.05 -6.06
C TYR A 580 17.13 16.36 -6.84
N GLN A 581 17.94 17.32 -6.34
CA GLN A 581 18.25 18.53 -7.10
C GLN A 581 19.07 18.24 -8.36
N SER A 582 20.00 17.28 -8.29
CA SER A 582 20.77 16.81 -9.46
C SER A 582 19.88 16.08 -10.49
N CYS A 583 18.88 15.33 -10.04
CA CYS A 583 17.84 14.73 -10.89
C CYS A 583 17.06 15.84 -11.63
N LEU A 584 16.49 16.80 -10.89
CA LEU A 584 15.67 17.88 -11.44
C LEU A 584 16.44 18.82 -12.39
N ALA A 585 17.73 19.04 -12.14
CA ALA A 585 18.61 19.80 -13.05
C ALA A 585 18.91 19.05 -14.36
N THR A 586 18.61 17.75 -14.44
CA THR A 586 18.76 16.92 -15.64
C THR A 586 17.42 16.75 -16.39
N ARG A 587 16.33 16.51 -15.65
CA ARG A 587 14.97 16.28 -16.17
C ARG A 587 13.95 16.43 -15.04
N PHE A 588 12.75 16.93 -15.33
CA PHE A 588 11.68 16.92 -14.33
C PHE A 588 11.30 15.49 -13.92
N SER A 589 11.29 15.23 -12.61
CA SER A 589 10.72 14.04 -11.98
C SER A 589 9.73 14.43 -10.88
N PRO A 590 8.51 13.86 -10.86
CA PRO A 590 7.57 14.07 -9.76
C PRO A 590 8.11 13.54 -8.43
N LYS A 591 8.86 12.42 -8.44
CA LYS A 591 9.52 11.87 -7.23
C LYS A 591 10.53 12.84 -6.65
N ALA A 592 11.45 13.34 -7.49
CA ALA A 592 12.47 14.27 -7.05
C ALA A 592 11.86 15.61 -6.60
N MET A 593 10.82 16.10 -7.29
CA MET A 593 10.10 17.32 -6.89
C MET A 593 9.38 17.14 -5.55
N ARG A 594 8.74 15.99 -5.30
CA ARG A 594 8.15 15.65 -3.99
C ARG A 594 9.20 15.45 -2.90
N GLY A 595 10.38 14.96 -3.25
CA GLY A 595 11.54 14.91 -2.35
C GLY A 595 11.99 16.32 -1.92
N VAL A 596 12.16 17.23 -2.87
CA VAL A 596 12.53 18.64 -2.61
C VAL A 596 11.40 19.43 -1.94
N LEU A 597 10.13 19.09 -2.14
CA LEU A 597 9.00 19.70 -1.41
C LEU A 597 9.15 19.55 0.12
N LYS A 598 9.69 18.42 0.61
CA LYS A 598 9.99 18.22 2.05
C LYS A 598 11.04 19.19 2.58
N LEU A 599 12.00 19.63 1.75
CA LEU A 599 12.99 20.66 2.11
C LEU A 599 12.32 22.02 2.30
N TYR A 600 11.40 22.39 1.39
CA TYR A 600 10.68 23.66 1.51
C TYR A 600 9.73 23.65 2.71
N GLU A 601 9.09 22.52 3.00
CA GLU A 601 8.28 22.33 4.22
C GLU A 601 9.13 22.47 5.49
N GLN A 602 10.27 21.77 5.60
CA GLN A 602 11.16 21.89 6.77
C GLN A 602 11.72 23.31 6.97
N ARG A 603 11.81 24.11 5.89
CA ARG A 603 12.29 25.50 5.92
C ARG A 603 11.17 26.53 6.03
N ASN A 604 9.90 26.12 6.04
CA ASN A 604 8.72 26.99 5.92
C ASN A 604 8.80 27.97 4.73
N ASP A 605 9.34 27.52 3.59
CA ASP A 605 9.39 28.32 2.36
C ASP A 605 8.09 28.16 1.55
N THR A 606 7.10 29.00 1.86
CA THR A 606 5.80 29.06 1.18
C THR A 606 5.92 29.17 -0.34
N ARG A 607 6.96 29.85 -0.85
CA ARG A 607 7.16 30.07 -2.29
C ARG A 607 7.76 28.84 -2.95
N GLY A 608 8.74 28.21 -2.32
CA GLY A 608 9.28 26.92 -2.73
C GLY A 608 8.21 25.82 -2.73
N MET A 609 7.41 25.73 -1.66
CA MET A 609 6.32 24.76 -1.55
C MET A 609 5.28 24.95 -2.66
N LEU A 610 4.76 26.16 -2.86
CA LEU A 610 3.80 26.43 -3.93
C LEU A 610 4.40 26.23 -5.33
N GLY A 611 5.66 26.62 -5.55
CA GLY A 611 6.37 26.39 -6.80
C GLY A 611 6.57 24.91 -7.15
N ALA A 612 6.75 24.06 -6.15
CA ALA A 612 6.80 22.60 -6.32
C ALA A 612 5.39 22.00 -6.53
N LEU A 613 4.39 22.43 -5.75
CA LEU A 613 3.00 21.96 -5.87
C LEU A 613 2.39 22.27 -7.24
N ILE A 614 2.58 23.48 -7.78
CA ILE A 614 2.08 23.84 -9.12
C ILE A 614 2.63 22.85 -10.18
N ARG A 615 3.92 22.49 -10.10
CA ARG A 615 4.55 21.54 -11.02
C ARG A 615 4.08 20.11 -10.83
N LEU A 616 3.83 19.67 -9.59
CA LEU A 616 3.27 18.35 -9.29
C LEU A 616 1.83 18.21 -9.81
N ILE A 617 0.99 19.24 -9.60
CA ILE A 617 -0.39 19.29 -10.12
C ILE A 617 -0.38 19.32 -11.66
N ALA A 618 0.49 20.13 -12.28
CA ALA A 618 0.65 20.17 -13.72
C ALA A 618 1.05 18.81 -14.30
N TRP A 619 2.03 18.13 -13.69
CA TRP A 619 2.47 16.80 -14.09
C TRP A 619 1.37 15.74 -13.91
N GLN A 620 0.58 15.80 -12.85
CA GLN A 620 -0.55 14.88 -12.67
C GLN A 620 -1.65 15.12 -13.72
N TYR A 621 -2.03 16.37 -14.00
CA TYR A 621 -3.01 16.70 -15.03
C TYR A 621 -2.51 16.31 -16.44
N ARG A 622 -1.21 16.48 -16.72
CA ARG A 622 -0.51 16.02 -17.93
C ARG A 622 -0.63 14.51 -18.21
N TRP A 623 -0.98 13.73 -17.18
CA TRP A 623 -1.30 12.29 -17.22
C TRP A 623 -2.76 11.99 -16.80
N TYR A 624 -3.67 12.92 -17.12
CA TYR A 624 -5.13 12.80 -16.93
C TYR A 624 -5.60 12.66 -15.47
N SER A 625 -4.78 13.04 -14.50
CA SER A 625 -5.10 13.02 -13.08
C SER A 625 -5.44 14.43 -12.60
N GLU A 626 -6.73 14.72 -12.52
CA GLU A 626 -7.27 15.99 -12.02
C GLU A 626 -7.21 16.04 -10.47
N PHE A 627 -7.07 14.87 -9.81
CA PHE A 627 -7.15 14.71 -8.36
C PHE A 627 -5.98 13.93 -7.74
N SER A 628 -5.44 14.44 -6.63
CA SER A 628 -4.61 13.72 -5.65
C SER A 628 -4.95 14.18 -4.22
N PRO A 629 -5.31 13.26 -3.30
CA PRO A 629 -5.59 13.60 -1.90
C PRO A 629 -4.40 14.23 -1.16
N GLU A 630 -3.17 13.84 -1.50
CA GLU A 630 -1.97 14.33 -0.80
C GLU A 630 -1.62 15.76 -1.25
N LEU A 631 -1.72 16.06 -2.55
CA LEU A 631 -1.53 17.43 -3.05
C LEU A 631 -2.65 18.35 -2.55
N LEU A 632 -3.89 17.85 -2.42
CA LEU A 632 -5.00 18.59 -1.81
C LEU A 632 -4.77 18.86 -0.32
N PHE A 633 -4.29 17.87 0.44
CA PHE A 633 -3.91 18.06 1.84
C PHE A 633 -2.81 19.12 2.00
N LEU A 634 -1.77 19.10 1.16
CA LEU A 634 -0.68 20.07 1.20
C LEU A 634 -1.13 21.49 0.81
N VAL A 635 -2.04 21.63 -0.17
CA VAL A 635 -2.66 22.92 -0.49
C VAL A 635 -3.58 23.40 0.65
N ARG A 636 -4.36 22.51 1.29
CA ARG A 636 -5.17 22.83 2.47
C ARG A 636 -4.29 23.34 3.61
N LYS A 637 -3.25 22.60 4.00
CA LYS A 637 -2.30 22.97 5.05
C LYS A 637 -1.69 24.36 4.80
N LEU A 638 -1.24 24.64 3.58
CA LEU A 638 -0.72 25.97 3.23
C LEU A 638 -1.76 27.09 3.32
N ILE A 639 -3.04 26.82 3.05
CA ILE A 639 -4.12 27.79 3.22
C ILE A 639 -4.42 28.01 4.72
N GLU A 640 -4.30 26.97 5.54
CA GLU A 640 -4.51 27.00 6.99
C GLU A 640 -3.37 27.73 7.72
N ASP A 641 -2.11 27.51 7.31
CA ASP A 641 -0.91 28.16 7.85
C ASP A 641 -0.78 29.63 7.43
N GLU A 642 -1.10 29.97 6.17
CA GLU A 642 -0.72 31.25 5.54
C GLU A 642 -1.88 32.11 5.00
N GLY A 643 -3.10 31.57 4.95
CA GLY A 643 -4.30 32.24 4.47
C GLY A 643 -4.49 32.20 2.93
N ALA A 644 -5.73 31.95 2.50
CA ALA A 644 -6.07 31.76 1.08
C ALA A 644 -5.67 32.93 0.16
N VAL A 645 -5.82 34.18 0.62
CA VAL A 645 -5.43 35.37 -0.17
C VAL A 645 -3.92 35.40 -0.44
N LYS A 646 -3.09 35.06 0.56
CA LYS A 646 -1.63 35.04 0.43
C LYS A 646 -1.20 33.92 -0.51
N VAL A 647 -1.72 32.71 -0.32
CA VAL A 647 -1.49 31.57 -1.23
C VAL A 647 -1.86 31.92 -2.67
N ARG A 648 -3.07 32.45 -2.90
CA ARG A 648 -3.54 32.87 -4.23
C ARG A 648 -2.65 33.95 -4.85
N SER A 649 -2.27 34.96 -4.08
CA SER A 649 -1.38 36.04 -4.54
C SER A 649 0.03 35.55 -4.87
N ILE A 650 0.55 34.53 -4.19
CA ILE A 650 1.86 33.94 -4.51
C ILE A 650 1.75 33.14 -5.82
N VAL A 651 0.73 32.30 -5.99
CA VAL A 651 0.48 31.55 -7.23
C VAL A 651 0.38 32.50 -8.43
N GLN A 652 -0.41 33.57 -8.32
CA GLN A 652 -0.58 34.60 -9.37
C GLN A 652 0.66 35.46 -9.62
N ALA A 653 1.64 35.47 -8.71
CA ALA A 653 2.91 36.17 -8.88
C ALA A 653 4.03 35.29 -9.49
N THR A 654 3.73 34.04 -9.87
CA THR A 654 4.68 33.18 -10.59
C THR A 654 4.60 33.41 -12.11
N ASN A 655 5.76 33.40 -12.78
CA ASN A 655 5.86 33.63 -14.22
C ASN A 655 5.54 32.35 -15.04
N LEU A 656 4.50 31.61 -14.67
CA LEU A 656 4.06 30.37 -15.32
C LEU A 656 2.81 30.59 -16.18
N PRO A 657 2.48 29.70 -17.15
CA PRO A 657 1.30 29.85 -17.99
C PRO A 657 0.01 29.86 -17.16
N GLN A 658 -0.91 30.79 -17.44
CA GLN A 658 -2.15 30.97 -16.66
C GLN A 658 -2.98 29.67 -16.55
N ALA A 659 -3.05 28.87 -17.61
CA ALA A 659 -3.79 27.61 -17.59
C ALA A 659 -3.25 26.61 -16.54
N VAL A 660 -1.94 26.61 -16.29
CA VAL A 660 -1.29 25.79 -15.26
C VAL A 660 -1.59 26.33 -13.85
N LEU A 661 -1.65 27.66 -13.70
CA LEU A 661 -2.05 28.32 -12.45
C LEU A 661 -3.52 28.06 -12.11
N ASP A 662 -4.38 28.02 -13.13
CA ASP A 662 -5.81 27.72 -12.98
C ASP A 662 -6.05 26.31 -12.43
N LEU A 663 -5.19 25.31 -12.74
CA LEU A 663 -5.23 23.99 -12.12
C LEU A 663 -5.01 24.07 -10.60
N THR A 664 -4.04 24.87 -10.16
CA THR A 664 -3.77 25.07 -8.72
C THR A 664 -4.89 25.88 -8.06
N HIS A 665 -5.50 26.83 -8.78
CA HIS A 665 -6.68 27.55 -8.29
C HIS A 665 -7.92 26.65 -8.10
N GLN A 666 -8.09 25.57 -8.87
CA GLN A 666 -9.17 24.59 -8.64
C GLN A 666 -9.02 23.90 -7.27
N TYR A 667 -7.79 23.55 -6.87
CA TYR A 667 -7.52 22.98 -5.54
C TYR A 667 -7.83 24.00 -4.43
N CYS A 668 -7.44 25.27 -4.58
CA CYS A 668 -7.79 26.33 -3.64
C CYS A 668 -9.32 26.57 -3.56
N GLN A 669 -10.02 26.53 -4.70
CA GLN A 669 -11.47 26.68 -4.76
C GLN A 669 -12.20 25.52 -4.06
N LEU A 670 -11.66 24.30 -4.11
CA LEU A 670 -12.19 23.14 -3.40
C LEU A 670 -12.10 23.33 -1.88
N CYS A 671 -10.95 23.79 -1.36
CA CYS A 671 -10.79 24.10 0.07
C CYS A 671 -11.79 25.20 0.53
N ALA A 672 -11.96 26.25 -0.27
CA ALA A 672 -12.96 27.31 0.01
C ALA A 672 -14.41 26.79 -0.06
N THR A 673 -14.72 25.86 -0.98
CA THR A 673 -16.04 25.23 -1.08
C THR A 673 -16.36 24.40 0.17
N PHE A 674 -15.35 23.75 0.75
CA PHE A 674 -15.45 22.99 1.99
C PHE A 674 -15.34 23.83 3.27
N ARG A 675 -15.01 25.12 3.16
CA ARG A 675 -14.69 26.04 4.26
C ARG A 675 -13.61 25.50 5.19
N SER A 676 -12.49 25.06 4.61
CA SER A 676 -11.27 24.75 5.38
C SER A 676 -10.80 25.99 6.16
N SER A 677 -10.09 25.81 7.26
CA SER A 677 -9.57 26.93 8.05
C SER A 677 -8.67 27.84 7.19
N GLY A 678 -8.65 29.15 7.46
CA GLY A 678 -7.90 30.11 6.64
C GLY A 678 -8.45 30.38 5.22
N SER A 679 -9.59 29.79 4.83
CA SER A 679 -10.25 30.05 3.54
C SER A 679 -11.32 31.16 3.56
N ASP A 680 -11.73 31.64 4.74
CA ASP A 680 -12.73 32.72 4.93
C ASP A 680 -12.15 34.15 4.69
N THR A 681 -11.40 34.35 3.59
CA THR A 681 -10.87 35.66 3.13
C THR A 681 -10.77 35.75 1.62
#